data_AF-A0A2K4MRW3-F1
#
_entry.id   AF-A0A2K4MRW3-F1
#
_cell.length_a   1.000
_cell.length_b   1.000
_cell.length_c   1.000
_cell.angle_alpha   90.00
_cell.angle_beta   90.00
_cell.angle_gamma   90.00
#
_symmetry.space_group_name_H-M   'P 1'
#
loop_
_entity.id
_entity.type
_entity.pdbx_description
1 polymer ?
#
loop_
_entity_poly.entity_id
_entity_poly.type
_entity_poly.pdbx_seq_one_letter_code
_entity_poly.pdbx_strand_id
1 'polypeptide(L)'
;MANLQEKPAWEAGIYQLETSDPVLGGPDGIDNLQAKQLANRTVFLKKQIDDLVSGALTAEYADRLKTPRNIAMTGDGSWNVTFDASGNVSAAMMLSNSGVTAGSYGQLTVDAKGRVTAARAIVPDDVPALDWSKITSGKPTTLAGYGITDAAGKDSSNRVSANAFRASKGMPSNDDATSGFAFGTDGDTGLFADSSGVNPNTGSNNLGLYIDSSKVLNVNRTGSIWTPAYGALEDKFASKTDLKTAIDGVVAGAPGALNTLQELAAALGNDSNYAATITKQLSGKADRATTLAGYGIADAASASDLAKLVAKVYSRRLIRVRSCGYSAKNGGAGLEIDGVAVGPIARSYNMVQLDANGSVSRSGTFDVVYGQGQAQAAADWLNAVSDGATVIVYCYDEPQSNRLSGGLPEALYRCGASRAIFASDKFQYRSAYLLIGRAGCGEGQGLERYRGDKGDSPDAQLDVTFELVSGQPLLGGGQVSGAAAPAGQVAYFSMPNAPDGWLKANGAQVSQTSYSNLFAAIGQTFAPVDPTTLAMLRLDAADAMLDRVWNKQLVVYGGANMSTEQAKFGNASLKTVAGGGYATFGLTEAFSADAFTLEGWHYPTFLGNGGSNGYSAAWVISMNASNVAGEITIAIDKASRAPLVWLSNSGNFFANAALGPAGVFAAPRWYHIAFSYDGATYRLFVDGALVWSQASAMRVTIPDNTLVFGVDGCAPGIVGSTTAYYQDWKVSKVCRYAGNFAVPTAPAGYQQAADPGNFFLPNLCGEFIRGWSDSRKDVEKRIFGSWQKGTLSLSDPNLDYVAVTTPVHVTNTVQDAYQDLGADIANKSWYQMGRGSLPMEGNFSGDLDANNFNFGYGSSRPRNVALLACVKY
;
A
#
# COMPACT_ATOMS: atom_id res chain seq x y z
N MET A 1 -58.93 8.49 50.43
CA MET A 1 -57.48 8.71 50.56
C MET A 1 -57.20 10.14 50.12
N ALA A 2 -56.59 10.96 50.96
CA ALA A 2 -56.33 12.37 50.66
C ALA A 2 -54.96 12.51 49.96
N ASN A 3 -54.97 12.80 48.66
CA ASN A 3 -53.75 13.10 47.91
C ASN A 3 -53.29 14.54 48.18
N LEU A 4 -52.00 14.81 48.07
CA LEU A 4 -51.48 16.17 48.07
C LEU A 4 -51.98 16.92 46.81
N GLN A 5 -52.31 18.19 46.98
CA GLN A 5 -52.74 19.05 45.88
C GLN A 5 -51.50 19.57 45.14
N GLU A 6 -51.28 19.05 43.94
CA GLU A 6 -50.14 19.41 43.08
C GLU A 6 -50.48 20.64 42.24
N LYS A 7 -49.51 21.54 42.08
CA LYS A 7 -49.61 22.74 41.24
C LYS A 7 -48.40 22.80 40.30
N PRO A 8 -48.58 23.19 39.02
CA PRO A 8 -47.47 23.40 38.09
C PRO A 8 -46.67 24.65 38.48
N ALA A 9 -45.89 24.56 39.55
CA ALA A 9 -45.09 25.64 40.09
C ALA A 9 -43.67 25.16 40.37
N TRP A 10 -42.68 25.96 39.97
CA TRP A 10 -41.29 25.71 40.34
C TRP A 10 -41.02 26.25 41.74
N GLU A 11 -41.00 25.38 42.72
CA GLU A 11 -40.62 25.72 44.09
C GLU A 11 -39.15 26.17 44.14
N ALA A 12 -38.79 27.14 44.97
CA ALA A 12 -37.41 27.64 45.04
C ALA A 12 -36.43 26.62 45.67
N GLY A 13 -36.91 25.82 46.62
CA GLY A 13 -36.18 24.75 47.30
C GLY A 13 -37.11 23.64 47.75
N ILE A 14 -36.55 22.52 48.19
CA ILE A 14 -37.29 21.52 48.96
C ILE A 14 -36.93 21.79 50.42
N TYR A 15 -37.94 22.06 51.24
CA TYR A 15 -37.76 22.31 52.66
C TYR A 15 -37.07 21.11 53.32
N GLN A 16 -36.32 21.33 54.39
CA GLN A 16 -35.76 20.27 55.22
C GLN A 16 -36.49 20.31 56.56
N LEU A 17 -37.11 19.20 56.98
CA LEU A 17 -37.76 19.13 58.29
C LEU A 17 -36.72 19.36 59.38
N GLU A 18 -37.03 20.28 60.29
CA GLU A 18 -36.21 20.59 61.46
C GLU A 18 -36.67 19.77 62.66
N THR A 19 -35.79 19.56 63.64
CA THR A 19 -36.12 18.75 64.82
C THR A 19 -37.18 19.40 65.72
N SER A 20 -37.40 20.70 65.58
CA SER A 20 -38.43 21.47 66.28
C SER A 20 -39.79 21.47 65.58
N ASP A 21 -39.89 20.96 64.36
CA ASP A 21 -41.14 20.98 63.59
C ASP A 21 -42.17 20.00 64.19
N PRO A 22 -43.44 20.41 64.37
CA PRO A 22 -44.47 19.52 64.88
C PRO A 22 -44.88 18.50 63.82
N VAL A 23 -45.10 17.23 64.21
CA VAL A 23 -45.64 16.19 63.33
C VAL A 23 -47.10 16.52 62.99
N LEU A 24 -47.31 17.25 61.91
CA LEU A 24 -48.61 17.75 61.47
C LEU A 24 -48.85 17.36 60.01
N GLY A 25 -49.78 16.43 59.81
CA GLY A 25 -50.30 16.06 58.49
C GLY A 25 -51.36 17.03 57.97
N GLY A 26 -51.97 16.68 56.83
CA GLY A 26 -52.96 17.51 56.14
C GLY A 26 -52.38 18.38 55.00
N PRO A 27 -53.23 19.11 54.25
CA PRO A 27 -52.82 19.82 53.03
C PRO A 27 -51.75 20.91 53.23
N ASP A 28 -51.72 21.49 54.44
CA ASP A 28 -50.81 22.56 54.85
C ASP A 28 -49.98 22.14 56.09
N GLY A 29 -49.95 20.84 56.38
CA GLY A 29 -49.12 20.27 57.43
C GLY A 29 -47.63 20.27 57.02
N ILE A 30 -46.75 20.59 57.97
CA ILE A 30 -45.30 20.72 57.73
C ILE A 30 -44.69 19.39 57.24
N ASP A 31 -45.19 18.24 57.71
CA ASP A 31 -44.72 16.91 57.33
C ASP A 31 -44.88 16.62 55.83
N ASN A 32 -45.89 17.24 55.20
CA ASN A 32 -46.21 17.06 53.79
C ASN A 32 -45.55 18.11 52.89
N LEU A 33 -44.88 19.12 53.46
CA LEU A 33 -44.35 20.27 52.70
C LEU A 33 -43.30 19.85 51.67
N GLN A 34 -42.33 19.02 52.08
CA GLN A 34 -41.26 18.55 51.20
C GLN A 34 -41.81 17.76 50.00
N ALA A 35 -42.76 16.85 50.27
CA ALA A 35 -43.41 16.02 49.25
C ALA A 35 -44.26 16.86 48.28
N LYS A 36 -45.03 17.83 48.81
CA LYS A 36 -45.83 18.78 48.02
C LYS A 36 -44.94 19.62 47.11
N GLN A 37 -43.81 20.12 47.63
CA GLN A 37 -42.88 20.93 46.86
C GLN A 37 -42.23 20.14 45.71
N LEU A 38 -41.84 18.89 45.98
CA LEU A 38 -41.29 18.01 44.95
C LEU A 38 -42.34 17.66 43.89
N ALA A 39 -43.58 17.37 44.30
CA ALA A 39 -44.68 17.09 43.38
C ALA A 39 -44.99 18.29 42.47
N ASN A 40 -45.01 19.52 43.03
CA ASN A 40 -45.24 20.74 42.26
C ASN A 40 -44.20 20.95 41.16
N ARG A 41 -42.90 20.79 41.50
CA ARG A 41 -41.80 20.87 40.51
C ARG A 41 -41.94 19.82 39.42
N THR A 42 -42.38 18.61 39.79
CA THR A 42 -42.57 17.50 38.84
C THR A 42 -43.68 17.81 37.84
N VAL A 43 -44.84 18.30 38.32
CA VAL A 43 -45.95 18.72 37.47
C VAL A 43 -45.58 19.92 36.58
N PHE A 44 -44.81 20.88 37.11
CA PHE A 44 -44.30 22.01 36.33
C PHE A 44 -43.46 21.54 35.14
N LEU A 45 -42.47 20.65 35.37
CA LEU A 45 -41.62 20.12 34.31
C LEU A 45 -42.40 19.28 33.31
N LYS A 46 -43.31 18.42 33.78
CA LYS A 46 -44.17 17.62 32.89
C LYS A 46 -45.00 18.52 31.98
N LYS A 47 -45.56 19.60 32.53
CA LYS A 47 -46.29 20.59 31.74
C LYS A 47 -45.40 21.27 30.70
N GLN A 48 -44.19 21.71 31.05
CA GLN A 48 -43.29 22.33 30.07
C GLN A 48 -42.93 21.38 28.92
N ILE A 49 -42.74 20.09 29.21
CA ILE A 49 -42.46 19.07 28.19
C ILE A 49 -43.70 18.84 27.30
N ASP A 50 -44.88 18.69 27.90
CA ASP A 50 -46.13 18.51 27.14
C ASP A 50 -46.43 19.73 26.27
N ASP A 51 -46.19 20.93 26.79
CA ASP A 51 -46.33 22.16 26.04
C ASP A 51 -45.30 22.21 24.88
N LEU A 52 -44.06 21.75 25.07
CA LEU A 52 -43.06 21.68 24.00
C LEU A 52 -43.42 20.64 22.92
N VAL A 53 -43.85 19.45 23.32
CA VAL A 53 -44.23 18.35 22.41
C VAL A 53 -45.51 18.70 21.64
N SER A 54 -46.48 19.34 22.30
CA SER A 54 -47.70 19.83 21.64
C SER A 54 -47.47 21.10 20.80
N GLY A 55 -46.32 21.76 20.95
CA GLY A 55 -45.98 23.02 20.29
C GLY A 55 -46.55 24.28 20.96
N ALA A 56 -47.22 24.15 22.11
CA ALA A 56 -47.66 25.28 22.93
C ALA A 56 -46.48 26.08 23.53
N LEU A 57 -45.32 25.44 23.71
CA LEU A 57 -44.03 26.08 23.97
C LEU A 57 -43.16 25.94 22.72
N THR A 58 -42.52 27.01 22.27
CA THR A 58 -41.55 26.92 21.16
C THR A 58 -40.14 26.78 21.72
N ALA A 59 -39.36 25.81 21.22
CA ALA A 59 -37.92 25.76 21.46
C ALA A 59 -37.24 26.94 20.74
N GLU A 60 -36.62 27.84 21.51
CA GLU A 60 -36.04 29.11 21.01
C GLU A 60 -35.09 28.93 19.82
N TYR A 61 -34.24 27.90 19.83
CA TYR A 61 -33.33 27.63 18.71
C TYR A 61 -34.03 27.10 17.45
N ALA A 62 -35.13 26.35 17.58
CA ALA A 62 -35.95 25.93 16.44
C ALA A 62 -36.76 27.11 15.87
N ASP A 63 -37.14 28.07 16.73
CA ASP A 63 -37.72 29.34 16.32
C ASP A 63 -36.79 30.13 15.39
N ARG A 64 -35.47 30.01 15.57
CA ARG A 64 -34.47 30.67 14.69
C ARG A 64 -34.42 30.12 13.26
N LEU A 65 -34.98 28.94 13.00
CA LEU A 65 -35.21 28.40 11.64
C LEU A 65 -36.55 28.89 11.05
N LYS A 66 -37.45 29.48 11.86
CA LYS A 66 -38.61 30.22 11.35
C LYS A 66 -38.20 31.51 10.66
N THR A 67 -37.06 32.12 11.03
CA THR A 67 -36.50 33.28 10.33
C THR A 67 -35.74 32.80 9.08
N PRO A 68 -36.22 33.10 7.85
CA PRO A 68 -35.55 32.69 6.63
C PRO A 68 -34.12 33.23 6.57
N ARG A 69 -33.15 32.37 6.24
CA ARG A 69 -31.75 32.72 6.02
C ARG A 69 -31.53 32.93 4.52
N ASN A 70 -30.68 33.89 4.16
CA ASN A 70 -30.28 34.06 2.75
C ASN A 70 -29.42 32.86 2.31
N ILE A 71 -29.99 32.00 1.48
CA ILE A 71 -29.26 30.95 0.75
C ILE A 71 -29.02 31.52 -0.66
N ALA A 72 -27.94 32.30 -0.82
CA ALA A 72 -27.63 32.92 -2.11
C ALA A 72 -26.86 31.95 -3.01
N MET A 73 -27.36 31.74 -4.23
CA MET A 73 -26.57 31.24 -5.36
C MET A 73 -26.37 32.39 -6.33
N THR A 74 -25.12 32.76 -6.61
CA THR A 74 -24.79 33.80 -7.59
C THR A 74 -24.17 33.15 -8.83
N GLY A 75 -24.83 33.27 -9.99
CA GLY A 75 -24.39 32.68 -11.27
C GLY A 75 -25.53 32.05 -12.09
N ASP A 76 -25.17 31.38 -13.19
CA ASP A 76 -26.10 30.98 -14.28
C ASP A 76 -26.92 29.70 -14.03
N GLY A 77 -26.97 29.23 -12.79
CA GLY A 77 -27.65 27.99 -12.40
C GLY A 77 -29.01 28.22 -11.74
N SER A 78 -30.03 27.50 -12.20
CA SER A 78 -31.35 27.40 -11.59
C SER A 78 -31.45 26.14 -10.73
N TRP A 79 -31.87 26.27 -9.47
CA TRP A 79 -32.08 25.17 -8.52
C TRP A 79 -33.33 25.45 -7.68
N ASN A 80 -34.29 24.51 -7.66
CA ASN A 80 -35.57 24.67 -6.93
C ASN A 80 -35.94 23.37 -6.19
N VAL A 81 -36.26 23.46 -4.89
CA VAL A 81 -36.70 22.33 -4.05
C VAL A 81 -37.66 22.76 -2.93
N THR A 82 -38.55 21.86 -2.50
CA THR A 82 -39.45 22.04 -1.35
C THR A 82 -38.77 21.54 -0.07
N PHE A 83 -38.63 22.37 0.99
CA PHE A 83 -37.96 22.05 2.27
C PHE A 83 -38.91 22.28 3.46
N ASP A 84 -39.19 21.27 4.27
CA ASP A 84 -40.14 21.32 5.41
C ASP A 84 -39.48 21.01 6.77
N ALA A 85 -38.14 20.91 6.79
CA ALA A 85 -37.33 20.50 7.94
C ALA A 85 -37.68 19.11 8.53
N SER A 86 -38.60 18.35 7.91
CA SER A 86 -38.91 16.98 8.30
C SER A 86 -37.87 15.99 7.76
N GLY A 87 -37.11 16.40 6.73
CA GLY A 87 -35.99 15.66 6.16
C GLY A 87 -35.15 16.47 5.16
N ASN A 88 -34.11 15.81 4.64
CA ASN A 88 -33.21 16.39 3.64
C ASN A 88 -33.88 16.44 2.27
N VAL A 89 -33.63 17.52 1.50
CA VAL A 89 -34.21 17.71 0.18
C VAL A 89 -33.13 18.06 -0.84
N SER A 90 -33.25 17.54 -2.06
CA SER A 90 -32.30 17.79 -3.14
C SER A 90 -33.00 17.90 -4.48
N ALA A 91 -32.44 18.72 -5.37
CA ALA A 91 -32.86 18.87 -6.76
C ALA A 91 -31.63 19.00 -7.67
N ALA A 92 -31.79 18.75 -8.97
CA ALA A 92 -30.69 18.94 -9.92
C ALA A 92 -30.55 20.43 -10.29
N MET A 93 -29.33 20.94 -10.25
CA MET A 93 -28.99 22.29 -10.71
C MET A 93 -28.98 22.33 -12.24
N MET A 94 -29.74 23.26 -12.85
CA MET A 94 -29.82 23.46 -14.29
C MET A 94 -29.02 24.70 -14.70
N LEU A 95 -28.05 24.55 -15.58
CA LEU A 95 -27.30 25.69 -16.14
C LEU A 95 -28.07 26.32 -17.31
N SER A 96 -28.07 27.66 -17.36
CA SER A 96 -28.59 28.43 -18.48
C SER A 96 -27.75 28.24 -19.75
N ASN A 97 -28.33 28.54 -20.91
CA ASN A 97 -27.56 28.54 -22.15
C ASN A 97 -26.53 29.68 -22.10
N SER A 98 -25.29 29.34 -22.42
CA SER A 98 -24.15 30.27 -22.34
C SER A 98 -24.13 31.32 -23.47
N GLY A 99 -25.05 31.23 -24.43
CA GLY A 99 -25.03 31.99 -25.68
C GLY A 99 -24.11 31.41 -26.76
N VAL A 100 -23.26 30.43 -26.42
CA VAL A 100 -22.47 29.68 -27.41
C VAL A 100 -23.39 28.79 -28.25
N THR A 101 -23.21 28.83 -29.58
CA THR A 101 -23.91 27.91 -30.49
C THR A 101 -23.32 26.52 -30.30
N ALA A 102 -24.17 25.52 -30.04
CA ALA A 102 -23.70 24.15 -29.91
C ALA A 102 -23.01 23.68 -31.20
N GLY A 103 -21.81 23.12 -31.10
CA GLY A 103 -21.03 22.75 -32.28
C GLY A 103 -19.57 22.45 -31.99
N SER A 104 -18.83 22.05 -33.03
CA SER A 104 -17.40 21.76 -32.96
C SER A 104 -16.57 23.00 -33.25
N TYR A 105 -15.72 23.36 -32.29
CA TYR A 105 -14.75 24.45 -32.33
C TYR A 105 -13.34 23.85 -32.31
N GLY A 106 -12.77 23.66 -33.50
CA GLY A 106 -11.50 22.95 -33.65
C GLY A 106 -11.61 21.53 -33.08
N GLN A 107 -10.81 21.24 -32.07
CA GLN A 107 -10.72 19.93 -31.42
C GLN A 107 -11.83 19.61 -30.41
N LEU A 108 -12.66 20.58 -30.00
CA LEU A 108 -13.69 20.41 -28.98
C LEU A 108 -15.09 20.57 -29.55
N THR A 109 -16.03 19.73 -29.13
CA THR A 109 -17.46 19.95 -29.37
C THR A 109 -18.11 20.44 -28.11
N VAL A 110 -18.86 21.55 -28.18
CA VAL A 110 -19.57 22.12 -27.03
C VAL A 110 -21.08 22.06 -27.22
N ASP A 111 -21.81 21.92 -26.12
CA ASP A 111 -23.26 22.08 -26.11
C ASP A 111 -23.69 23.56 -25.96
N ALA A 112 -25.00 23.83 -26.02
CA ALA A 112 -25.54 25.20 -25.90
C ALA A 112 -25.30 25.83 -24.50
N LYS A 113 -24.92 25.02 -23.52
CA LYS A 113 -24.53 25.46 -22.17
C LYS A 113 -23.02 25.75 -22.10
N GLY A 114 -22.29 25.64 -23.21
CA GLY A 114 -20.86 25.91 -23.31
C GLY A 114 -19.99 24.77 -22.78
N ARG A 115 -20.56 23.60 -22.50
CA ARG A 115 -19.84 22.46 -21.93
C ARG A 115 -19.23 21.62 -23.03
N VAL A 116 -17.99 21.19 -22.86
CA VAL A 116 -17.34 20.24 -23.77
C VAL A 116 -18.03 18.88 -23.67
N THR A 117 -18.46 18.35 -24.81
CA THR A 117 -19.18 17.08 -24.94
C THR A 117 -18.37 16.02 -25.70
N ALA A 118 -17.36 16.43 -26.46
CA ALA A 118 -16.40 15.53 -27.10
C ALA A 118 -15.09 16.27 -27.40
N ALA A 119 -14.00 15.51 -27.51
CA ALA A 119 -12.70 16.01 -27.95
C ALA A 119 -12.04 15.03 -28.93
N ARG A 120 -11.24 15.53 -29.86
CA ARG A 120 -10.36 14.72 -30.73
C ARG A 120 -8.90 15.13 -30.56
N ALA A 121 -7.96 14.28 -31.01
CA ALA A 121 -6.54 14.63 -31.07
C ALA A 121 -6.29 15.77 -32.06
N ILE A 122 -5.28 16.60 -31.77
CA ILE A 122 -4.88 17.72 -32.62
C ILE A 122 -4.35 17.20 -33.96
N VAL A 123 -4.86 17.74 -35.07
CA VAL A 123 -4.37 17.45 -36.42
C VAL A 123 -3.66 18.69 -36.98
N PRO A 124 -2.78 18.54 -38.00
CA PRO A 124 -2.04 19.67 -38.57
C PRO A 124 -2.92 20.87 -38.97
N ASP A 125 -4.15 20.61 -39.43
CA ASP A 125 -5.11 21.65 -39.83
C ASP A 125 -5.68 22.46 -38.65
N ASP A 126 -5.57 21.96 -37.42
CA ASP A 126 -5.95 22.70 -36.21
C ASP A 126 -4.93 23.80 -35.86
N VAL A 127 -3.73 23.79 -36.47
CA VAL A 127 -2.68 24.80 -36.30
C VAL A 127 -2.81 25.83 -37.43
N PRO A 128 -3.28 27.07 -37.15
CA PRO A 128 -3.39 28.10 -38.19
C PRO A 128 -2.00 28.47 -38.73
N ALA A 129 -1.94 29.00 -39.95
CA ALA A 129 -0.69 29.48 -40.54
C ALA A 129 0.00 30.51 -39.61
N LEU A 130 1.15 30.13 -39.06
CA LEU A 130 1.92 30.98 -38.14
C LEU A 130 2.99 31.74 -38.92
N ASP A 131 2.85 33.05 -38.98
CA ASP A 131 3.93 33.92 -39.43
C ASP A 131 5.11 33.88 -38.43
N TRP A 132 6.34 34.02 -38.92
CA TRP A 132 7.57 33.95 -38.15
C TRP A 132 7.62 34.97 -37.00
N SER A 133 6.88 36.07 -37.09
CA SER A 133 6.73 37.07 -36.02
C SER A 133 6.10 36.49 -34.74
N LYS A 134 5.32 35.41 -34.85
CA LYS A 134 4.57 34.79 -33.74
C LYS A 134 5.33 33.68 -33.01
N ILE A 135 6.48 33.27 -33.53
CA ILE A 135 7.38 32.31 -32.88
C ILE A 135 8.32 33.13 -31.98
N THR A 136 8.40 32.85 -30.68
CA THR A 136 9.17 33.68 -29.72
C THR A 136 10.44 33.02 -29.21
N SER A 137 10.64 31.73 -29.47
CA SER A 137 11.83 30.96 -29.10
C SER A 137 12.17 29.92 -30.18
N GLY A 138 13.41 29.40 -30.18
CA GLY A 138 13.82 28.34 -31.11
C GLY A 138 14.05 28.76 -32.57
N LYS A 139 14.07 30.07 -32.87
CA LYS A 139 14.45 30.55 -34.22
C LYS A 139 15.95 30.31 -34.45
N PRO A 140 16.35 29.68 -35.56
CA PRO A 140 17.74 29.68 -35.97
C PRO A 140 18.27 31.12 -36.11
N THR A 141 19.56 31.35 -35.86
CA THR A 141 20.18 32.69 -35.99
C THR A 141 21.30 32.72 -37.02
N THR A 142 21.52 31.62 -37.72
CA THR A 142 22.57 31.47 -38.74
C THR A 142 21.96 31.01 -40.07
N LEU A 143 22.62 31.38 -41.18
CA LEU A 143 22.25 30.95 -42.54
C LEU A 143 22.09 29.42 -42.63
N ALA A 144 23.01 28.67 -42.01
CA ALA A 144 22.97 27.22 -41.93
C ALA A 144 21.78 26.70 -41.12
N GLY A 145 21.43 27.36 -40.02
CA GLY A 145 20.27 27.00 -39.21
C GLY A 145 18.93 27.24 -39.90
N TYR A 146 18.86 28.20 -40.84
CA TYR A 146 17.71 28.41 -41.72
C TYR A 146 17.73 27.57 -43.01
N GLY A 147 18.80 26.83 -43.29
CA GLY A 147 18.96 26.04 -44.53
C GLY A 147 19.16 26.88 -45.79
N ILE A 148 19.56 28.15 -45.67
CA ILE A 148 19.76 29.07 -46.79
C ILE A 148 21.13 28.79 -47.43
N THR A 149 21.14 28.43 -48.71
CA THR A 149 22.35 27.98 -49.44
C THR A 149 22.83 28.95 -50.53
N ASP A 150 22.06 30.01 -50.80
CA ASP A 150 22.28 31.00 -51.87
C ASP A 150 22.71 32.39 -51.34
N ALA A 151 23.20 32.47 -50.10
CA ALA A 151 23.66 33.71 -49.48
C ALA A 151 25.07 33.59 -48.87
N ALA A 152 25.85 34.67 -48.92
CA ALA A 152 27.22 34.74 -48.38
C ALA A 152 27.22 35.17 -46.90
N GLY A 153 28.03 34.50 -46.07
CA GLY A 153 28.21 34.83 -44.65
C GLY A 153 29.00 36.13 -44.43
N LYS A 154 28.74 36.80 -43.29
CA LYS A 154 29.50 37.97 -42.83
C LYS A 154 30.57 37.54 -41.82
N ASP A 155 31.68 38.27 -41.78
CA ASP A 155 32.65 38.16 -40.68
C ASP A 155 32.15 38.89 -39.40
N SER A 156 32.91 38.78 -38.30
CA SER A 156 32.61 39.43 -37.02
C SER A 156 32.65 40.96 -37.07
N SER A 157 33.14 41.55 -38.17
CA SER A 157 33.13 43.00 -38.44
C SER A 157 32.01 43.40 -39.41
N ASN A 158 31.03 42.50 -39.65
CA ASN A 158 29.88 42.70 -40.53
C ASN A 158 30.24 42.90 -42.02
N ARG A 159 31.43 42.46 -42.44
CA ARG A 159 31.90 42.57 -43.83
C ARG A 159 31.52 41.33 -44.61
N VAL A 160 31.06 41.54 -45.84
CA VAL A 160 30.86 40.49 -46.85
C VAL A 160 31.99 40.63 -47.86
N SER A 161 32.93 39.68 -47.90
CA SER A 161 33.96 39.68 -48.93
C SER A 161 33.40 39.12 -50.23
N ALA A 162 32.98 40.01 -51.13
CA ALA A 162 32.71 39.68 -52.52
C ALA A 162 34.00 39.90 -53.34
N ASN A 163 34.51 38.86 -53.99
CA ASN A 163 35.71 38.94 -54.84
C ASN A 163 35.53 39.79 -56.12
N ALA A 164 34.46 40.59 -56.27
CA ALA A 164 33.98 41.08 -57.57
C ALA A 164 33.61 42.59 -57.68
N PHE A 165 34.10 43.50 -56.81
CA PHE A 165 33.94 44.95 -57.06
C PHE A 165 35.21 45.76 -56.81
N ARG A 166 36.18 45.60 -57.71
CA ARG A 166 37.07 46.69 -58.11
C ARG A 166 36.86 46.90 -59.60
N ALA A 167 36.35 48.07 -59.99
CA ALA A 167 36.38 48.51 -61.38
C ALA A 167 37.49 49.56 -61.54
N SER A 168 38.42 49.23 -62.44
CA SER A 168 39.61 49.98 -62.81
C SER A 168 39.30 51.05 -63.86
N LYS A 169 39.67 52.31 -63.59
CA LYS A 169 39.99 53.46 -64.49
C LYS A 169 39.85 54.73 -63.64
N GLY A 170 40.86 55.59 -63.42
CA GLY A 170 41.79 56.25 -64.33
C GLY A 170 41.60 57.76 -64.07
N MET A 171 42.63 58.48 -63.61
CA MET A 171 42.49 59.89 -63.17
C MET A 171 41.97 60.79 -64.31
N PRO A 172 40.89 61.56 -64.12
CA PRO A 172 40.51 62.61 -65.06
C PRO A 172 41.20 63.91 -64.69
N SER A 173 42.03 64.35 -65.62
CA SER A 173 42.47 65.72 -65.79
C SER A 173 41.26 66.63 -66.13
N ASN A 174 41.23 67.83 -65.54
CA ASN A 174 40.56 69.05 -66.04
C ASN A 174 39.17 68.93 -66.70
N ASP A 175 38.07 69.09 -65.94
CA ASP A 175 36.92 69.92 -66.36
C ASP A 175 35.94 70.20 -65.18
N ASP A 176 35.38 71.40 -65.18
CA ASP A 176 34.68 72.14 -64.13
C ASP A 176 33.22 71.70 -63.91
N ALA A 177 32.98 70.46 -63.45
CA ALA A 177 31.64 70.02 -63.04
C ALA A 177 31.34 70.34 -61.56
N THR A 178 30.62 71.45 -61.33
CA THR A 178 30.29 72.07 -60.04
C THR A 178 29.11 71.41 -59.28
N SER A 179 28.87 70.11 -59.40
CA SER A 179 28.00 69.37 -58.45
C SER A 179 28.05 67.85 -58.65
N GLY A 180 28.64 67.17 -57.66
CA GLY A 180 28.66 65.72 -57.51
C GLY A 180 29.45 65.34 -56.27
N PHE A 181 28.93 64.44 -55.43
CA PHE A 181 29.57 64.00 -54.19
C PHE A 181 30.76 63.08 -54.50
N ALA A 182 31.98 63.63 -54.53
CA ALA A 182 33.21 62.86 -54.54
C ALA A 182 33.79 62.82 -53.12
N PHE A 183 34.08 61.61 -52.60
CA PHE A 183 34.88 61.43 -51.38
C PHE A 183 36.28 61.00 -51.80
N GLY A 184 37.15 61.99 -52.04
CA GLY A 184 38.56 61.81 -52.34
C GLY A 184 39.42 61.62 -51.08
N THR A 185 40.61 61.03 -51.28
CA THR A 185 41.54 60.57 -50.23
C THR A 185 42.37 61.66 -49.55
N ASP A 186 42.09 62.93 -49.80
CA ASP A 186 42.84 64.08 -49.29
C ASP A 186 41.98 64.96 -48.39
N GLY A 187 41.34 64.37 -47.37
CA GLY A 187 41.08 64.98 -46.06
C GLY A 187 40.20 66.23 -45.94
N ASP A 188 39.91 66.97 -47.00
CA ASP A 188 39.39 68.35 -46.95
C ASP A 188 38.22 68.62 -47.92
N THR A 189 37.51 67.58 -48.36
CA THR A 189 36.28 67.72 -49.15
C THR A 189 35.06 67.24 -48.37
N GLY A 190 34.64 68.07 -47.41
CA GLY A 190 33.38 67.95 -46.68
C GLY A 190 32.47 69.15 -46.94
N LEU A 191 31.18 68.99 -46.61
CA LEU A 191 30.07 69.96 -46.74
C LEU A 191 30.26 71.32 -46.01
N PHE A 192 31.48 71.64 -45.54
CA PHE A 192 31.83 72.83 -44.75
C PHE A 192 33.23 73.41 -45.06
N ALA A 193 33.77 73.24 -46.28
CA ALA A 193 35.01 73.92 -46.66
C ALA A 193 34.73 75.35 -47.12
N ASP A 194 35.44 76.34 -46.55
CA ASP A 194 35.55 77.66 -47.20
C ASP A 194 36.57 77.58 -48.35
N SER A 195 36.35 78.38 -49.39
CA SER A 195 37.06 78.34 -50.67
C SER A 195 38.56 78.69 -50.61
N SER A 196 39.15 78.91 -49.44
CA SER A 196 40.56 79.28 -49.29
C SER A 196 41.47 78.21 -48.71
N GLY A 197 40.96 77.09 -48.17
CA GLY A 197 41.75 75.87 -47.94
C GLY A 197 42.98 75.99 -47.02
N VAL A 198 43.03 76.92 -46.05
CA VAL A 198 44.21 77.06 -45.15
C VAL A 198 43.94 77.08 -43.65
N ASN A 199 42.70 76.96 -43.17
CA ASN A 199 42.42 76.84 -41.72
C ASN A 199 41.19 75.95 -41.43
N PRO A 200 41.34 74.79 -40.76
CA PRO A 200 40.25 73.82 -40.58
C PRO A 200 39.19 74.19 -39.52
N ASN A 201 39.06 75.45 -39.10
CA ASN A 201 38.19 75.84 -37.98
C ASN A 201 37.34 77.12 -38.16
N THR A 202 37.24 77.69 -39.36
CA THR A 202 36.52 78.97 -39.58
C THR A 202 35.33 78.91 -40.56
N GLY A 203 34.86 77.71 -40.92
CA GLY A 203 33.62 77.52 -41.70
C GLY A 203 32.34 77.90 -40.93
N SER A 204 31.26 78.21 -41.65
CA SER A 204 30.00 78.78 -41.11
C SER A 204 29.39 77.96 -39.98
N ASN A 205 29.06 78.62 -38.85
CA ASN A 205 28.49 77.95 -37.67
C ASN A 205 27.12 77.29 -37.91
N ASN A 206 26.38 77.66 -38.96
CA ASN A 206 25.03 77.16 -39.17
C ASN A 206 24.73 76.89 -40.66
N LEU A 207 23.96 75.84 -40.94
CA LEU A 207 23.36 75.54 -42.24
C LEU A 207 21.89 76.00 -42.24
N GLY A 208 21.49 76.87 -43.18
CA GLY A 208 20.14 77.45 -43.21
C GLY A 208 19.40 77.23 -44.53
N LEU A 209 18.10 76.91 -44.43
CA LEU A 209 17.15 76.96 -45.53
C LEU A 209 16.41 78.31 -45.49
N TYR A 210 16.35 79.01 -46.63
CA TYR A 210 15.74 80.34 -46.78
C TYR A 210 14.65 80.30 -47.85
N ILE A 211 13.55 81.01 -47.62
CA ILE A 211 12.48 81.26 -48.60
C ILE A 211 12.17 82.75 -48.57
N ASP A 212 12.13 83.41 -49.74
CA ASP A 212 11.91 84.85 -49.90
C ASP A 212 12.74 85.70 -48.93
N SER A 213 14.05 85.38 -48.86
CA SER A 213 15.04 86.03 -47.99
C SER A 213 14.77 85.94 -46.48
N SER A 214 13.72 85.23 -46.09
CA SER A 214 13.39 84.93 -44.70
C SER A 214 13.96 83.57 -44.32
N LYS A 215 14.69 83.52 -43.22
CA LYS A 215 15.26 82.28 -42.67
C LYS A 215 14.10 81.40 -42.18
N VAL A 216 13.95 80.18 -42.67
CA VAL A 216 12.81 79.31 -42.27
C VAL A 216 13.23 78.08 -41.50
N LEU A 217 14.45 77.57 -41.68
CA LEU A 217 15.01 76.47 -40.90
C LEU A 217 16.53 76.64 -40.77
N ASN A 218 17.07 76.41 -39.57
CA ASN A 218 18.50 76.53 -39.32
C ASN A 218 18.98 75.39 -38.42
N VAL A 219 20.09 74.76 -38.80
CA VAL A 219 20.82 73.79 -37.99
C VAL A 219 22.18 74.37 -37.64
N ASN A 220 22.47 74.53 -36.36
CA ASN A 220 23.77 75.05 -35.91
C ASN A 220 24.81 73.92 -35.74
N ARG A 221 26.07 74.30 -35.50
CA ARG A 221 27.20 73.38 -35.38
C ARG A 221 27.10 72.39 -34.21
N THR A 222 26.18 72.61 -33.26
CA THR A 222 25.90 71.69 -32.14
C THR A 222 24.68 70.81 -32.39
N GLY A 223 24.05 70.90 -33.56
CA GLY A 223 22.92 70.06 -33.97
C GLY A 223 21.54 70.58 -33.56
N SER A 224 21.43 71.78 -32.98
CA SER A 224 20.14 72.38 -32.63
C SER A 224 19.41 72.85 -33.88
N ILE A 225 18.10 72.58 -33.94
CA ILE A 225 17.22 72.91 -35.06
C ILE A 225 16.26 74.04 -34.66
N TRP A 226 16.25 75.14 -35.41
CA TRP A 226 15.52 76.36 -35.05
C TRP A 226 14.77 76.98 -36.25
N THR A 227 13.61 77.60 -35.98
CA THR A 227 12.85 78.41 -36.95
C THR A 227 12.38 79.72 -36.31
N PRO A 228 12.31 80.87 -37.01
CA PRO A 228 11.87 82.13 -36.39
C PRO A 228 10.40 82.16 -35.97
N ALA A 229 9.54 81.36 -36.61
CA ALA A 229 8.11 81.34 -36.32
C ALA A 229 7.75 80.53 -35.06
N TYR A 230 8.60 79.57 -34.66
CA TYR A 230 8.31 78.64 -33.56
C TYR A 230 9.42 78.54 -32.50
N GLY A 231 10.52 79.29 -32.64
CA GLY A 231 11.67 79.23 -31.73
C GLY A 231 12.52 77.98 -31.91
N ALA A 232 13.21 77.56 -30.82
CA ALA A 232 13.94 76.29 -30.80
C ALA A 232 12.93 75.15 -30.87
N LEU A 233 13.05 74.26 -31.86
CA LEU A 233 12.08 73.16 -32.06
C LEU A 233 12.33 71.99 -31.10
N GLU A 234 13.27 72.16 -30.17
CA GLU A 234 13.72 71.15 -29.21
C GLU A 234 12.60 70.75 -28.23
N ASP A 235 11.60 71.61 -28.02
CA ASP A 235 10.40 71.35 -27.19
C ASP A 235 9.26 70.65 -27.96
N LYS A 236 9.41 70.41 -29.27
CA LYS A 236 8.40 69.72 -30.12
C LYS A 236 8.73 68.24 -30.32
N PHE A 237 9.87 67.77 -29.81
CA PHE A 237 10.28 66.37 -29.78
C PHE A 237 10.58 65.99 -28.32
N ALA A 238 10.12 64.84 -27.84
CA ALA A 238 10.23 64.49 -26.41
C ALA A 238 11.70 64.49 -25.95
N SER A 239 12.01 65.25 -24.89
CA SER A 239 13.36 65.28 -24.32
C SER A 239 13.70 63.94 -23.67
N LYS A 240 14.99 63.65 -23.45
CA LYS A 240 15.44 62.45 -22.71
C LYS A 240 14.81 62.38 -21.31
N THR A 241 14.52 63.54 -20.70
CA THR A 241 13.84 63.65 -19.42
C THR A 241 12.36 63.32 -19.56
N ASP A 242 11.67 63.78 -20.59
CA ASP A 242 10.26 63.45 -20.84
C ASP A 242 10.07 61.97 -21.18
N LEU A 243 10.99 61.40 -21.96
CA LEU A 243 11.06 59.97 -22.26
C LEU A 243 11.33 59.17 -20.98
N LYS A 244 12.22 59.66 -20.11
CA LYS A 244 12.47 59.05 -18.80
C LYS A 244 11.27 59.17 -17.87
N THR A 245 10.55 60.29 -17.85
CA THR A 245 9.31 60.46 -17.07
C THR A 245 8.17 59.59 -17.61
N ALA A 246 8.06 59.41 -18.93
CA ALA A 246 7.09 58.49 -19.54
C ALA A 246 7.45 57.02 -19.27
N ILE A 247 8.73 56.65 -19.32
CA ILE A 247 9.23 55.32 -18.93
C ILE A 247 9.01 55.08 -17.43
N ASP A 248 9.39 56.03 -16.58
CA ASP A 248 9.19 55.95 -15.13
C ASP A 248 7.69 55.92 -14.79
N GLY A 249 6.82 56.57 -15.60
CA GLY A 249 5.36 56.49 -15.49
C GLY A 249 4.76 55.14 -15.91
N VAL A 250 5.32 54.48 -16.94
CA VAL A 250 4.96 53.09 -17.31
C VAL A 250 5.43 52.12 -16.22
N VAL A 251 6.64 52.33 -15.67
CA VAL A 251 7.21 51.53 -14.58
C VAL A 251 6.46 51.76 -13.26
N ALA A 252 6.01 52.98 -12.97
CA ALA A 252 5.21 53.32 -11.79
C ALA A 252 3.70 53.07 -11.97
N GLY A 253 3.22 52.78 -13.18
CA GLY A 253 1.88 52.27 -13.46
C GLY A 253 1.75 50.74 -13.33
N ALA A 254 2.88 50.03 -13.28
CA ALA A 254 2.95 48.59 -13.04
C ALA A 254 2.78 48.08 -11.59
N PRO A 255 2.62 48.87 -10.50
CA PRO A 255 2.42 48.31 -9.16
C PRO A 255 1.15 47.48 -9.06
N GLY A 256 0.07 47.88 -9.74
CA GLY A 256 -1.17 47.12 -9.75
C GLY A 256 -1.00 45.78 -10.47
N ALA A 257 -0.58 45.81 -11.74
CA ALA A 257 -0.47 44.61 -12.57
C ALA A 257 0.65 43.66 -12.15
N LEU A 258 1.78 44.17 -11.65
CA LEU A 258 2.88 43.34 -11.14
C LEU A 258 2.54 42.77 -9.76
N ASN A 259 1.85 43.54 -8.90
CA ASN A 259 1.24 43.00 -7.68
C ASN A 259 0.16 41.97 -8.02
N THR A 260 -0.64 42.17 -9.07
CA THR A 260 -1.62 41.17 -9.51
C THR A 260 -0.95 39.91 -10.04
N LEU A 261 0.15 40.03 -10.81
CA LEU A 261 0.93 38.88 -11.29
C LEU A 261 1.66 38.16 -10.14
N GLN A 262 2.12 38.91 -9.13
CA GLN A 262 2.71 38.36 -7.92
C GLN A 262 1.66 37.72 -7.00
N GLU A 263 0.48 38.31 -6.87
CA GLU A 263 -0.69 37.78 -6.17
C GLU A 263 -1.23 36.54 -6.89
N LEU A 264 -1.26 36.52 -8.23
CA LEU A 264 -1.61 35.36 -9.04
C LEU A 264 -0.55 34.27 -8.88
N ALA A 265 0.74 34.59 -8.98
CA ALA A 265 1.81 33.63 -8.74
C ALA A 265 1.76 33.05 -7.32
N ALA A 266 1.54 33.90 -6.31
CA ALA A 266 1.38 33.48 -4.92
C ALA A 266 0.10 32.67 -4.68
N ALA A 267 -1.03 33.04 -5.30
CA ALA A 267 -2.29 32.30 -5.25
C ALA A 267 -2.19 30.93 -5.94
N LEU A 268 -1.30 30.81 -6.94
CA LEU A 268 -0.93 29.56 -7.59
C LEU A 268 0.23 28.83 -6.87
N GLY A 269 0.63 29.28 -5.68
CA GLY A 269 1.63 28.64 -4.82
C GLY A 269 3.09 28.84 -5.24
N ASN A 270 3.38 29.81 -6.12
CA ASN A 270 4.68 30.04 -6.75
C ASN A 270 5.25 28.77 -7.43
N ASP A 271 4.37 27.89 -7.94
CA ASP A 271 4.79 26.63 -8.55
C ASP A 271 5.20 26.82 -10.01
N SER A 272 6.52 26.78 -10.27
CA SER A 272 7.10 26.83 -11.62
C SER A 272 6.59 25.74 -12.57
N ASN A 273 6.03 24.65 -12.02
CA ASN A 273 5.47 23.52 -12.76
C ASN A 273 3.95 23.37 -12.49
N TYR A 274 3.25 24.47 -12.18
CA TYR A 274 1.82 24.47 -11.82
C TYR A 274 0.96 23.58 -12.72
N ALA A 275 1.16 23.65 -14.05
CA ALA A 275 0.44 22.83 -15.00
C ALA A 275 0.68 21.31 -14.77
N ALA A 276 1.92 20.89 -14.52
CA ALA A 276 2.26 19.49 -14.23
C ALA A 276 1.75 19.07 -12.84
N THR A 277 1.81 19.95 -11.84
CA THR A 277 1.31 19.69 -10.48
C THR A 277 -0.20 19.53 -10.47
N ILE A 278 -0.94 20.44 -11.11
CA ILE A 278 -2.39 20.34 -11.27
C ILE A 278 -2.75 19.11 -12.10
N THR A 279 -2.04 18.83 -13.19
CA THR A 279 -2.26 17.60 -13.98
C THR A 279 -2.07 16.34 -13.13
N LYS A 280 -1.06 16.31 -12.27
CA LYS A 280 -0.81 15.19 -11.34
C LYS A 280 -1.88 15.07 -10.25
N GLN A 281 -2.39 16.19 -9.75
CA GLN A 281 -3.49 16.20 -8.78
C GLN A 281 -4.81 15.76 -9.41
N LEU A 282 -5.11 16.19 -10.64
CA LEU A 282 -6.27 15.72 -11.40
C LEU A 282 -6.15 14.25 -11.79
N SER A 283 -4.96 13.76 -12.15
CA SER A 283 -4.76 12.34 -12.46
C SER A 283 -4.96 11.42 -11.26
N GLY A 284 -4.91 11.96 -10.04
CA GLY A 284 -5.21 11.22 -8.80
C GLY A 284 -6.69 11.23 -8.43
N LYS A 285 -7.56 11.95 -9.15
CA LYS A 285 -9.00 11.95 -8.93
C LYS A 285 -9.65 10.84 -9.74
N ALA A 286 -10.55 10.09 -9.12
CA ALA A 286 -11.35 9.09 -9.82
C ALA A 286 -12.35 9.77 -10.77
N ASP A 287 -12.53 9.18 -11.96
CA ASP A 287 -13.55 9.60 -12.91
C ASP A 287 -14.95 9.42 -12.32
N ARG A 288 -15.90 10.23 -12.78
CA ARG A 288 -17.30 10.12 -12.33
C ARG A 288 -17.90 8.83 -12.88
N ALA A 289 -18.16 7.87 -11.99
CA ALA A 289 -18.86 6.64 -12.30
C ALA A 289 -20.26 6.60 -11.70
N THR A 290 -21.13 5.74 -12.24
CA THR A 290 -22.46 5.45 -11.70
C THR A 290 -22.51 4.12 -10.95
N THR A 291 -21.37 3.42 -10.85
CA THR A 291 -21.25 2.10 -10.22
C THR A 291 -20.02 2.06 -9.32
N LEU A 292 -20.06 1.22 -8.28
CA LEU A 292 -18.93 0.98 -7.37
C LEU A 292 -17.68 0.53 -8.15
N ALA A 293 -17.86 -0.37 -9.13
CA ALA A 293 -16.78 -0.84 -10.01
C ALA A 293 -16.16 0.28 -10.86
N GLY A 294 -16.96 1.23 -11.36
CA GLY A 294 -16.43 2.38 -12.10
C GLY A 294 -15.64 3.34 -11.22
N TYR A 295 -15.86 3.34 -9.90
CA TYR A 295 -15.02 4.04 -8.93
C TYR A 295 -13.83 3.20 -8.42
N GLY A 296 -13.70 1.94 -8.83
CA GLY A 296 -12.68 1.02 -8.30
C GLY A 296 -12.91 0.58 -6.85
N ILE A 297 -14.11 0.78 -6.31
CA ILE A 297 -14.49 0.41 -4.94
C ILE A 297 -14.83 -1.08 -4.93
N ALA A 298 -13.94 -1.89 -4.34
CA ALA A 298 -14.05 -3.35 -4.31
C ALA A 298 -14.52 -3.90 -2.94
N ASP A 299 -14.58 -3.07 -1.91
CA ASP A 299 -14.90 -3.42 -0.52
C ASP A 299 -16.34 -3.05 -0.11
N ALA A 300 -17.20 -2.70 -1.08
CA ALA A 300 -18.61 -2.37 -0.85
C ALA A 300 -19.55 -3.30 -1.63
N ALA A 301 -20.66 -3.71 -0.98
CA ALA A 301 -21.70 -4.53 -1.61
C ALA A 301 -22.63 -3.67 -2.49
N SER A 302 -22.98 -4.16 -3.68
CA SER A 302 -23.94 -3.47 -4.55
C SER A 302 -25.38 -3.59 -4.02
N ALA A 303 -26.26 -2.67 -4.41
CA ALA A 303 -27.68 -2.76 -4.10
C ALA A 303 -28.30 -4.10 -4.60
N SER A 304 -27.80 -4.63 -5.71
CA SER A 304 -28.21 -5.95 -6.21
C SER A 304 -27.74 -7.11 -5.33
N ASP A 305 -26.54 -7.03 -4.75
CA ASP A 305 -26.04 -8.06 -3.84
C ASP A 305 -26.79 -8.03 -2.51
N LEU A 306 -27.11 -6.82 -2.03
CA LEU A 306 -27.97 -6.64 -0.87
C LEU A 306 -29.38 -7.18 -1.14
N ALA A 307 -29.97 -6.92 -2.31
CA ALA A 307 -31.27 -7.47 -2.68
C ALA A 307 -31.26 -9.00 -2.75
N LYS A 308 -30.20 -9.61 -3.29
CA LYS A 308 -30.02 -11.07 -3.29
C LYS A 308 -29.89 -11.63 -1.87
N LEU A 309 -29.16 -10.94 -0.99
CA LEU A 309 -29.02 -11.32 0.41
C LEU A 309 -30.36 -11.24 1.14
N VAL A 310 -31.08 -10.13 0.96
CA VAL A 310 -32.40 -9.90 1.54
C VAL A 310 -33.40 -10.97 1.06
N ALA A 311 -33.40 -11.32 -0.22
CA ALA A 311 -34.23 -12.41 -0.75
C ALA A 311 -33.88 -13.77 -0.13
N LYS A 312 -32.59 -14.07 0.07
CA LYS A 312 -32.15 -15.29 0.76
C LYS A 312 -32.61 -15.32 2.21
N VAL A 313 -32.47 -14.21 2.94
CA VAL A 313 -32.90 -14.07 4.34
C VAL A 313 -34.41 -14.26 4.48
N TYR A 314 -35.22 -13.66 3.61
CA TYR A 314 -36.68 -13.81 3.66
C TYR A 314 -37.20 -15.19 3.21
N SER A 315 -36.40 -15.97 2.48
CA SER A 315 -36.77 -17.32 2.02
C SER A 315 -36.32 -18.46 2.95
N ARG A 316 -35.77 -18.14 4.13
CA ARG A 316 -35.27 -19.12 5.10
C ARG A 316 -36.41 -19.67 5.95
N ARG A 317 -36.58 -21.00 5.97
CA ARG A 317 -37.60 -21.70 6.80
C ARG A 317 -36.96 -22.81 7.62
N LEU A 318 -37.46 -23.06 8.82
CA LEU A 318 -37.04 -24.18 9.66
C LEU A 318 -37.94 -25.39 9.42
N ILE A 319 -37.37 -26.52 9.08
CA ILE A 319 -38.11 -27.75 8.78
C ILE A 319 -37.75 -28.82 9.80
N ARG A 320 -38.74 -29.46 10.41
CA ARG A 320 -38.57 -30.62 11.29
C ARG A 320 -39.34 -31.81 10.76
N VAL A 321 -38.66 -32.93 10.60
CA VAL A 321 -39.22 -34.17 10.05
C VAL A 321 -39.06 -35.27 11.09
N ARG A 322 -40.14 -35.97 11.39
CA ARG A 322 -40.12 -37.12 12.29
C ARG A 322 -40.63 -38.38 11.59
N SER A 323 -39.97 -39.49 11.85
CA SER A 323 -40.37 -40.83 11.41
C SER A 323 -40.32 -41.78 12.61
N CYS A 324 -41.28 -42.70 12.72
CA CYS A 324 -41.23 -43.73 13.74
C CYS A 324 -41.90 -45.04 13.32
N GLY A 325 -41.45 -46.14 13.92
CA GLY A 325 -42.19 -47.39 13.95
C GLY A 325 -43.30 -47.36 15.02
N TYR A 326 -44.29 -48.24 14.90
CA TYR A 326 -45.44 -48.28 15.82
C TYR A 326 -45.04 -48.55 17.28
N SER A 327 -44.01 -49.36 17.47
CA SER A 327 -43.53 -49.81 18.78
C SER A 327 -42.58 -48.79 19.46
N ALA A 328 -42.30 -47.65 18.82
CA ALA A 328 -41.42 -46.64 19.35
C ALA A 328 -42.03 -45.89 20.55
N LYS A 329 -41.29 -45.80 21.66
CA LYS A 329 -41.75 -45.10 22.87
C LYS A 329 -41.84 -43.59 22.61
N ASN A 330 -43.00 -42.99 22.83
CA ASN A 330 -43.29 -41.57 22.53
C ASN A 330 -43.10 -41.20 21.04
N GLY A 331 -43.18 -42.18 20.13
CA GLY A 331 -42.97 -41.96 18.70
C GLY A 331 -44.08 -41.13 18.06
N GLY A 332 -43.70 -40.06 17.36
CA GLY A 332 -44.58 -39.29 16.48
C GLY A 332 -43.96 -39.18 15.09
N ALA A 333 -44.77 -39.31 14.05
CA ALA A 333 -44.36 -39.03 12.66
C ALA A 333 -45.00 -37.73 12.18
N GLY A 334 -44.36 -37.04 11.24
CA GLY A 334 -44.90 -35.83 10.65
C GLY A 334 -43.83 -34.83 10.23
N LEU A 335 -44.28 -33.82 9.48
CA LEU A 335 -43.46 -32.71 9.00
C LEU A 335 -43.97 -31.40 9.61
N GLU A 336 -43.08 -30.62 10.20
CA GLU A 336 -43.33 -29.26 10.67
C GLU A 336 -42.51 -28.27 9.85
N ILE A 337 -43.11 -27.12 9.53
CA ILE A 337 -42.45 -25.98 8.88
C ILE A 337 -42.69 -24.76 9.78
N ASP A 338 -41.62 -24.14 10.25
CA ASP A 338 -41.61 -23.03 11.22
C ASP A 338 -42.46 -23.33 12.47
N GLY A 339 -42.41 -24.58 12.93
CA GLY A 339 -43.17 -25.06 14.10
C GLY A 339 -44.63 -25.40 13.82
N VAL A 340 -45.12 -25.27 12.58
CA VAL A 340 -46.50 -25.64 12.18
C VAL A 340 -46.50 -27.01 11.51
N ALA A 341 -47.33 -27.94 11.99
CA ALA A 341 -47.50 -29.25 11.37
C ALA A 341 -48.19 -29.15 10.01
N VAL A 342 -47.57 -29.69 8.96
CA VAL A 342 -48.04 -29.58 7.55
C VAL A 342 -47.99 -30.90 6.77
N GLY A 343 -47.29 -31.92 7.26
CA GLY A 343 -47.19 -33.23 6.59
C GLY A 343 -48.27 -34.22 7.00
N PRO A 344 -48.68 -35.14 6.11
CA PRO A 344 -49.65 -36.18 6.45
C PRO A 344 -49.08 -37.20 7.44
N ILE A 345 -49.96 -37.92 8.14
CA ILE A 345 -49.58 -39.00 9.04
C ILE A 345 -50.50 -40.19 8.76
N ALA A 346 -49.99 -41.17 8.03
CA ALA A 346 -50.64 -42.45 7.79
C ALA A 346 -49.59 -43.58 7.77
N ARG A 347 -50.07 -44.83 7.90
CA ARG A 347 -49.20 -46.01 7.91
C ARG A 347 -48.35 -46.09 6.64
N SER A 348 -47.10 -46.50 6.85
CA SER A 348 -45.99 -46.63 5.91
C SER A 348 -45.45 -45.30 5.40
N TYR A 349 -45.32 -45.09 4.07
CA TYR A 349 -44.56 -43.99 3.49
C TYR A 349 -45.41 -42.73 3.38
N ASN A 350 -44.95 -41.65 4.01
CA ASN A 350 -45.53 -40.32 3.90
C ASN A 350 -44.53 -39.45 3.12
N MET A 351 -45.00 -38.75 2.10
CA MET A 351 -44.16 -38.00 1.19
C MET A 351 -44.66 -36.57 1.02
N VAL A 352 -43.73 -35.63 0.97
CA VAL A 352 -44.00 -34.19 0.82
C VAL A 352 -43.02 -33.60 -0.19
N GLN A 353 -43.54 -32.84 -1.14
CA GLN A 353 -42.78 -31.99 -2.04
C GLN A 353 -42.87 -30.53 -1.54
N LEU A 354 -41.74 -29.83 -1.49
CA LEU A 354 -41.67 -28.41 -1.18
C LEU A 354 -41.43 -27.57 -2.45
N ASP A 355 -42.05 -26.39 -2.51
CA ASP A 355 -41.80 -25.39 -3.55
C ASP A 355 -40.58 -24.50 -3.23
N ALA A 356 -40.26 -23.57 -4.13
CA ALA A 356 -39.15 -22.61 -3.99
C ALA A 356 -39.29 -21.66 -2.77
N ASN A 357 -40.49 -21.54 -2.20
CA ASN A 357 -40.78 -20.74 -1.02
C ASN A 357 -40.78 -21.58 0.26
N GLY A 358 -40.54 -22.89 0.17
CA GLY A 358 -40.61 -23.81 1.29
C GLY A 358 -42.02 -24.06 1.80
N SER A 359 -43.02 -23.97 0.92
CA SER A 359 -44.39 -24.41 1.19
C SER A 359 -44.65 -25.79 0.60
N VAL A 360 -45.58 -26.54 1.19
CA VAL A 360 -45.97 -27.87 0.66
C VAL A 360 -46.73 -27.69 -0.64
N SER A 361 -46.15 -28.16 -1.75
CA SER A 361 -46.79 -28.11 -3.07
C SER A 361 -47.55 -29.40 -3.39
N ARG A 362 -47.14 -30.51 -2.78
CA ARG A 362 -47.75 -31.83 -2.97
C ARG A 362 -47.46 -32.71 -1.76
N SER A 363 -48.41 -33.54 -1.36
CA SER A 363 -48.19 -34.59 -0.36
C SER A 363 -48.92 -35.87 -0.76
N GLY A 364 -48.51 -37.00 -0.17
CA GLY A 364 -49.12 -38.30 -0.41
C GLY A 364 -48.76 -39.30 0.68
N THR A 365 -49.60 -40.32 0.84
CA THR A 365 -49.38 -41.43 1.78
C THR A 365 -49.59 -42.75 1.06
N PHE A 366 -48.73 -43.73 1.35
CA PHE A 366 -48.68 -45.01 0.64
C PHE A 366 -48.48 -46.16 1.63
N ASP A 367 -49.56 -46.88 1.91
CA ASP A 367 -49.58 -48.06 2.79
C ASP A 367 -49.08 -49.30 2.01
N VAL A 368 -47.79 -49.58 2.14
CA VAL A 368 -47.16 -50.71 1.44
C VAL A 368 -47.41 -52.05 2.11
N VAL A 369 -48.09 -52.10 3.27
CA VAL A 369 -48.34 -53.35 3.99
C VAL A 369 -49.49 -54.14 3.35
N TYR A 370 -50.62 -53.48 3.11
CA TYR A 370 -51.87 -54.15 2.69
C TYR A 370 -52.42 -53.72 1.33
N GLY A 371 -51.86 -52.68 0.70
CA GLY A 371 -52.36 -52.19 -0.59
C GLY A 371 -51.66 -52.84 -1.78
N GLN A 372 -52.42 -53.61 -2.58
CA GLN A 372 -51.96 -54.10 -3.89
C GLN A 372 -51.58 -52.89 -4.78
N GLY A 373 -50.32 -52.80 -5.19
CA GLY A 373 -49.82 -51.71 -6.05
C GLY A 373 -49.42 -50.40 -5.35
N GLN A 374 -49.45 -50.31 -4.02
CA GLN A 374 -49.08 -49.06 -3.31
C GLN A 374 -47.60 -48.70 -3.45
N ALA A 375 -46.70 -49.69 -3.56
CA ALA A 375 -45.29 -49.44 -3.84
C ALA A 375 -45.10 -48.82 -5.25
N GLN A 376 -45.88 -49.26 -6.24
CA GLN A 376 -45.90 -48.65 -7.57
C GLN A 376 -46.48 -47.24 -7.54
N ALA A 377 -47.58 -47.01 -6.81
CA ALA A 377 -48.16 -45.68 -6.66
C ALA A 377 -47.19 -44.69 -5.98
N ALA A 378 -46.42 -45.15 -5.00
CA ALA A 378 -45.38 -44.36 -4.35
C ALA A 378 -44.23 -44.03 -5.32
N ALA A 379 -43.81 -45.00 -6.14
CA ALA A 379 -42.81 -44.79 -7.18
C ALA A 379 -43.29 -43.79 -8.24
N ASP A 380 -44.53 -43.93 -8.72
CA ASP A 380 -45.15 -43.03 -9.71
C ASP A 380 -45.27 -41.61 -9.14
N TRP A 381 -45.60 -41.47 -7.86
CA TRP A 381 -45.65 -40.17 -7.19
C TRP A 381 -44.27 -39.48 -7.21
N LEU A 382 -43.21 -40.21 -6.85
CA LEU A 382 -41.82 -39.71 -6.83
C LEU A 382 -41.30 -39.40 -8.24
N ASN A 383 -41.61 -40.25 -9.22
CA ASN A 383 -41.20 -40.07 -10.62
C ASN A 383 -41.89 -38.86 -11.28
N ALA A 384 -43.11 -38.53 -10.86
CA ALA A 384 -43.81 -37.32 -11.31
C ALA A 384 -43.23 -36.02 -10.73
N VAL A 385 -42.35 -36.08 -9.72
CA VAL A 385 -41.69 -34.88 -9.17
C VAL A 385 -40.62 -34.40 -10.14
N SER A 386 -40.69 -33.13 -10.55
CA SER A 386 -39.71 -32.52 -11.46
C SER A 386 -38.29 -32.52 -10.86
N ASP A 387 -37.29 -32.71 -11.73
CA ASP A 387 -35.88 -32.66 -11.32
C ASP A 387 -35.57 -31.35 -10.58
N GLY A 388 -34.84 -31.46 -9.47
CA GLY A 388 -34.50 -30.35 -8.60
C GLY A 388 -35.57 -29.94 -7.59
N ALA A 389 -36.77 -30.52 -7.58
CA ALA A 389 -37.70 -30.26 -6.48
C ALA A 389 -37.27 -31.01 -5.21
N THR A 390 -37.49 -30.40 -4.03
CA THR A 390 -37.18 -31.00 -2.74
C THR A 390 -38.26 -31.98 -2.33
N VAL A 391 -37.84 -33.18 -1.95
CA VAL A 391 -38.71 -34.28 -1.54
C VAL A 391 -38.31 -34.74 -0.15
N ILE A 392 -39.30 -34.87 0.72
CA ILE A 392 -39.14 -35.41 2.07
C ILE A 392 -39.99 -36.67 2.16
N VAL A 393 -39.37 -37.77 2.53
CA VAL A 393 -40.01 -39.07 2.77
C VAL A 393 -39.79 -39.43 4.22
N TYR A 394 -40.85 -39.81 4.92
CA TYR A 394 -40.77 -40.28 6.29
C TYR A 394 -41.82 -41.36 6.54
N CYS A 395 -41.53 -42.28 7.44
CA CYS A 395 -42.39 -43.44 7.68
C CYS A 395 -43.13 -43.38 9.01
N TYR A 396 -44.31 -44.00 9.06
CA TYR A 396 -45.07 -44.25 10.29
C TYR A 396 -45.55 -45.72 10.35
N ASP A 397 -45.50 -46.34 11.54
CA ASP A 397 -45.81 -47.76 11.79
C ASP A 397 -44.85 -48.74 11.10
N GLU A 398 -45.01 -49.02 9.81
CA GLU A 398 -44.39 -50.19 9.15
C GLU A 398 -43.89 -49.86 7.73
N PRO A 399 -42.58 -49.71 7.50
CA PRO A 399 -42.04 -49.43 6.17
C PRO A 399 -41.39 -50.62 5.43
N GLN A 400 -41.28 -51.80 6.03
CA GLN A 400 -40.51 -52.91 5.47
C GLN A 400 -41.25 -53.65 4.34
N SER A 401 -42.55 -53.91 4.55
CA SER A 401 -43.38 -54.74 3.68
C SER A 401 -43.42 -54.18 2.26
N ASN A 402 -43.23 -55.04 1.25
CA ASN A 402 -43.30 -54.68 -0.17
C ASN A 402 -42.40 -53.51 -0.65
N ARG A 403 -41.48 -53.00 0.18
CA ARG A 403 -40.66 -51.81 -0.14
C ARG A 403 -39.75 -51.96 -1.37
N LEU A 404 -39.39 -53.21 -1.71
CA LEU A 404 -38.52 -53.54 -2.85
C LEU A 404 -39.31 -53.94 -4.09
N SER A 405 -40.62 -53.67 -4.13
CA SER A 405 -41.50 -53.97 -5.26
C SER A 405 -41.96 -52.68 -5.96
N GLY A 406 -42.56 -52.80 -7.15
CA GLY A 406 -43.21 -51.68 -7.84
C GLY A 406 -42.28 -50.52 -8.23
N GLY A 407 -40.97 -50.74 -8.36
CA GLY A 407 -40.01 -49.69 -8.76
C GLY A 407 -39.77 -48.59 -7.70
N LEU A 408 -40.23 -48.78 -6.46
CA LEU A 408 -40.04 -47.82 -5.37
C LEU A 408 -38.56 -47.55 -5.03
N PRO A 409 -37.66 -48.57 -4.99
CA PRO A 409 -36.24 -48.33 -4.73
C PRO A 409 -35.62 -47.37 -5.76
N GLU A 410 -35.86 -47.58 -7.05
CA GLU A 410 -35.30 -46.78 -8.14
C GLU A 410 -35.76 -45.31 -8.05
N ALA A 411 -37.03 -45.09 -7.74
CA ALA A 411 -37.59 -43.75 -7.56
C ALA A 411 -37.00 -43.03 -6.35
N LEU A 412 -36.73 -43.74 -5.25
CA LEU A 412 -36.08 -43.21 -4.06
C LEU A 412 -34.60 -42.90 -4.31
N TYR A 413 -33.88 -43.75 -5.05
CA TYR A 413 -32.47 -43.50 -5.42
C TYR A 413 -32.33 -42.28 -6.33
N ARG A 414 -33.26 -42.07 -7.27
CA ARG A 414 -33.34 -40.82 -8.03
C ARG A 414 -33.47 -39.60 -7.12
N CYS A 415 -34.09 -39.75 -5.95
CA CYS A 415 -34.28 -38.69 -4.97
C CYS A 415 -33.19 -38.62 -3.89
N GLY A 416 -32.14 -39.44 -3.94
CA GLY A 416 -31.01 -39.36 -3.01
C GLY A 416 -30.92 -40.45 -1.95
N ALA A 417 -31.84 -41.41 -1.91
CA ALA A 417 -31.68 -42.61 -1.09
C ALA A 417 -30.50 -43.46 -1.58
N SER A 418 -30.06 -44.43 -0.78
CA SER A 418 -28.98 -45.35 -1.10
C SER A 418 -29.41 -46.81 -0.97
N ARG A 419 -28.88 -47.67 -1.85
CA ARG A 419 -29.04 -49.13 -1.74
C ARG A 419 -28.48 -49.67 -0.43
N ALA A 420 -27.42 -49.04 0.07
CA ALA A 420 -26.76 -49.41 1.32
C ALA A 420 -27.71 -49.35 2.54
N ILE A 421 -28.69 -48.44 2.53
CA ILE A 421 -29.68 -48.32 3.61
C ILE A 421 -31.01 -48.93 3.18
N PHE A 422 -31.63 -48.42 2.10
CA PHE A 422 -33.02 -48.76 1.76
C PHE A 422 -33.20 -50.23 1.33
N ALA A 423 -32.26 -50.75 0.55
CA ALA A 423 -32.25 -52.14 0.10
C ALA A 423 -31.46 -53.08 1.02
N SER A 424 -31.00 -52.59 2.17
CA SER A 424 -30.32 -53.42 3.15
C SER A 424 -31.21 -54.57 3.61
N ASP A 425 -30.59 -55.74 3.79
CA ASP A 425 -31.14 -56.90 4.49
C ASP A 425 -31.38 -56.62 5.98
N LYS A 426 -30.72 -55.59 6.53
CA LYS A 426 -30.91 -55.12 7.91
C LYS A 426 -32.13 -54.22 8.09
N PHE A 427 -32.86 -53.88 7.04
CA PHE A 427 -34.07 -53.06 7.13
C PHE A 427 -35.20 -53.87 7.80
N GLN A 428 -35.65 -53.45 8.98
CA GLN A 428 -36.52 -54.22 9.87
C GLN A 428 -37.99 -53.83 9.81
N TYR A 429 -38.86 -54.78 10.16
CA TYR A 429 -40.30 -54.58 10.38
C TYR A 429 -40.53 -53.48 11.42
N ARG A 430 -41.37 -52.49 11.10
CA ARG A 430 -41.64 -51.33 11.98
C ARG A 430 -40.39 -50.55 12.42
N SER A 431 -39.45 -50.39 11.51
CA SER A 431 -38.34 -49.45 11.64
C SER A 431 -38.78 -48.00 11.32
N ALA A 432 -37.92 -47.03 11.65
CA ALA A 432 -38.04 -45.65 11.20
C ALA A 432 -37.12 -45.41 10.00
N TYR A 433 -37.66 -44.81 8.94
CA TYR A 433 -36.93 -44.45 7.74
C TYR A 433 -37.29 -43.04 7.31
N LEU A 434 -36.28 -42.28 6.91
CA LEU A 434 -36.42 -40.89 6.51
C LEU A 434 -35.42 -40.55 5.41
N LEU A 435 -35.89 -39.84 4.40
CA LEU A 435 -35.09 -39.25 3.34
C LEU A 435 -35.45 -37.78 3.18
N ILE A 436 -34.44 -36.91 3.17
CA ILE A 436 -34.56 -35.53 2.70
C ILE A 436 -33.66 -35.40 1.48
N GLY A 437 -34.25 -35.22 0.30
CA GLY A 437 -33.52 -35.29 -0.96
C GLY A 437 -34.07 -34.37 -2.04
N ARG A 438 -33.52 -34.49 -3.24
CA ARG A 438 -33.99 -33.76 -4.43
C ARG A 438 -34.22 -34.74 -5.57
N ALA A 439 -35.35 -34.63 -6.24
CA ALA A 439 -35.60 -35.41 -7.43
C ALA A 439 -34.49 -35.18 -8.47
N GLY A 440 -33.91 -36.26 -8.99
CA GLY A 440 -32.84 -36.21 -9.99
C GLY A 440 -31.43 -35.99 -9.42
N CYS A 441 -31.22 -35.92 -8.10
CA CYS A 441 -29.87 -35.79 -7.54
C CYS A 441 -29.03 -37.06 -7.66
N GLY A 442 -29.67 -38.21 -7.86
CA GLY A 442 -29.00 -39.51 -7.95
C GLY A 442 -28.69 -40.13 -6.60
N GLU A 443 -28.29 -41.41 -6.62
CA GLU A 443 -28.18 -42.24 -5.42
C GLU A 443 -27.19 -41.67 -4.38
N GLY A 444 -27.58 -41.71 -3.10
CA GLY A 444 -26.73 -41.32 -1.97
C GLY A 444 -26.49 -39.81 -1.81
N GLN A 445 -27.09 -38.98 -2.66
CA GLN A 445 -26.95 -37.52 -2.59
C GLN A 445 -27.98 -36.84 -1.66
N GLY A 446 -28.86 -37.61 -1.03
CA GLY A 446 -29.84 -37.13 -0.05
C GLY A 446 -29.41 -37.40 1.39
N LEU A 447 -30.02 -36.69 2.33
CA LEU A 447 -29.91 -37.00 3.75
C LEU A 447 -30.83 -38.17 4.09
N GLU A 448 -30.26 -39.37 4.07
CA GLU A 448 -30.95 -40.60 4.41
C GLU A 448 -30.66 -41.02 5.86
N ARG A 449 -31.70 -41.41 6.59
CA ARG A 449 -31.61 -41.87 7.99
C ARG A 449 -32.49 -43.10 8.18
N TYR A 450 -31.98 -44.02 8.98
CA TYR A 450 -32.65 -45.25 9.32
C TYR A 450 -32.41 -45.58 10.80
N ARG A 451 -33.43 -46.08 11.50
CA ARG A 451 -33.29 -46.60 12.87
C ARG A 451 -34.25 -47.78 13.09
N GLY A 452 -33.74 -48.84 13.69
CA GLY A 452 -34.48 -50.09 13.93
C GLY A 452 -33.53 -51.27 13.83
N ASP A 453 -32.96 -51.65 14.98
CA ASP A 453 -31.99 -52.74 15.13
C ASP A 453 -32.63 -54.14 15.01
N LYS A 454 -33.93 -54.23 15.30
CA LYS A 454 -34.77 -55.44 15.17
C LYS A 454 -36.20 -55.08 14.79
N GLY A 455 -36.98 -56.08 14.42
CA GLY A 455 -38.44 -55.93 14.27
C GLY A 455 -39.08 -55.40 15.56
N ASP A 456 -40.04 -54.48 15.43
CA ASP A 456 -40.71 -53.84 16.58
C ASP A 456 -39.75 -53.15 17.56
N SER A 457 -38.63 -52.60 17.07
CA SER A 457 -37.66 -51.91 17.92
C SER A 457 -38.30 -50.72 18.65
N PRO A 458 -38.17 -50.62 20.00
CA PRO A 458 -38.71 -49.50 20.76
C PRO A 458 -37.94 -48.18 20.50
N ASP A 459 -36.78 -48.27 19.86
CA ASP A 459 -35.93 -47.14 19.51
C ASP A 459 -36.13 -46.68 18.07
N ALA A 460 -37.04 -47.29 17.30
CA ALA A 460 -37.34 -46.96 15.90
C ALA A 460 -37.99 -45.56 15.77
N GLN A 461 -37.22 -44.51 16.00
CA GLN A 461 -37.64 -43.11 15.90
C GLN A 461 -36.50 -42.22 15.38
N LEU A 462 -36.84 -41.30 14.50
CA LEU A 462 -35.95 -40.30 13.90
C LEU A 462 -36.61 -38.92 14.03
N ASP A 463 -35.81 -37.92 14.37
CA ASP A 463 -36.21 -36.52 14.45
C ASP A 463 -35.09 -35.67 13.86
N VAL A 464 -35.35 -35.07 12.71
CA VAL A 464 -34.35 -34.35 11.92
C VAL A 464 -34.86 -32.93 11.70
N THR A 465 -34.06 -31.95 12.11
CA THR A 465 -34.32 -30.54 11.84
C THR A 465 -33.28 -30.01 10.87
N PHE A 466 -33.70 -29.25 9.86
CA PHE A 466 -32.83 -28.59 8.91
C PHE A 466 -33.44 -27.27 8.44
N GLU A 467 -32.63 -26.42 7.84
CA GLU A 467 -33.11 -25.17 7.27
C GLU A 467 -33.31 -25.31 5.77
N LEU A 468 -34.37 -24.68 5.27
CA LEU A 468 -34.60 -24.50 3.85
C LEU A 468 -34.22 -23.08 3.46
N VAL A 469 -33.46 -22.89 2.40
CA VAL A 469 -33.14 -21.55 1.84
C VAL A 469 -33.54 -21.56 0.38
N SER A 470 -34.52 -20.73 0.01
CA SER A 470 -35.05 -20.64 -1.37
C SER A 470 -35.47 -22.00 -1.93
N GLY A 471 -36.18 -22.81 -1.14
CA GLY A 471 -36.64 -24.14 -1.54
C GLY A 471 -35.59 -25.24 -1.42
N GLN A 472 -34.33 -24.90 -1.12
CA GLN A 472 -33.22 -25.85 -1.05
C GLN A 472 -32.93 -26.25 0.39
N PRO A 473 -32.86 -27.54 0.72
CA PRO A 473 -32.49 -27.97 2.06
C PRO A 473 -31.01 -27.68 2.26
N LEU A 474 -30.69 -26.84 3.24
CA LEU A 474 -29.34 -26.60 3.71
C LEU A 474 -28.90 -27.77 4.59
N LEU A 475 -28.74 -28.91 3.93
CA LEU A 475 -28.18 -30.13 4.51
C LEU A 475 -26.69 -29.85 4.64
N GLY A 476 -26.29 -29.25 5.77
CA GLY A 476 -24.88 -29.02 6.03
C GLY A 476 -24.12 -30.31 5.79
N GLY A 477 -23.14 -30.31 4.88
CA GLY A 477 -22.16 -31.39 4.72
C GLY A 477 -21.21 -31.51 5.92
N GLY A 478 -21.74 -31.29 7.12
CA GLY A 478 -21.01 -30.95 8.34
C GLY A 478 -21.84 -29.99 9.19
N GLN A 479 -22.87 -30.49 9.86
CA GLN A 479 -23.45 -29.81 11.02
C GLN A 479 -23.56 -30.82 12.17
N VAL A 480 -22.44 -30.98 12.88
CA VAL A 480 -22.47 -31.10 14.33
C VAL A 480 -21.69 -29.90 14.85
N SER A 481 -22.35 -29.09 15.67
CA SER A 481 -21.82 -27.98 16.46
C SER A 481 -20.30 -28.03 16.73
N GLY A 482 -19.57 -27.10 16.14
CA GLY A 482 -18.15 -26.83 16.39
C GLY A 482 -17.66 -25.77 15.40
N ALA A 483 -17.04 -24.71 15.88
CA ALA A 483 -16.65 -23.53 15.08
C ALA A 483 -15.97 -23.91 13.75
N ALA A 484 -16.44 -23.35 12.63
CA ALA A 484 -15.72 -23.44 11.38
C ALA A 484 -14.32 -22.81 11.58
N ALA A 485 -13.27 -23.57 11.25
CA ALA A 485 -11.90 -23.08 11.30
C ALA A 485 -11.78 -21.76 10.51
N PRO A 486 -11.29 -20.65 11.11
CA PRO A 486 -11.12 -19.39 10.40
C PRO A 486 -10.01 -19.48 9.35
N ALA A 487 -10.09 -18.64 8.32
CA ALA A 487 -9.02 -18.50 7.32
C ALA A 487 -7.70 -18.12 8.02
N GLY A 488 -6.59 -18.74 7.59
CA GLY A 488 -5.28 -18.63 8.23
C GLY A 488 -5.01 -19.67 9.32
N GLN A 489 -6.01 -20.45 9.76
CA GLN A 489 -5.77 -21.57 10.68
C GLN A 489 -4.90 -22.63 10.00
N VAL A 490 -3.89 -23.13 10.73
CA VAL A 490 -3.08 -24.29 10.33
C VAL A 490 -3.62 -25.56 10.98
N ALA A 491 -3.70 -26.64 10.21
CA ALA A 491 -4.01 -27.98 10.71
C ALA A 491 -3.14 -29.04 10.03
N TYR A 492 -2.94 -30.15 10.73
CA TYR A 492 -2.17 -31.30 10.25
C TYR A 492 -3.12 -32.44 9.88
N PHE A 493 -2.90 -33.05 8.72
CA PHE A 493 -3.75 -34.10 8.16
C PHE A 493 -2.94 -35.38 7.93
N SER A 494 -3.49 -36.53 8.30
CA SER A 494 -2.89 -37.86 8.09
C SER A 494 -3.10 -38.40 6.67
N MET A 495 -3.12 -37.50 5.68
CA MET A 495 -3.36 -37.84 4.27
C MET A 495 -2.49 -36.97 3.34
N PRO A 496 -2.19 -37.44 2.11
CA PRO A 496 -1.22 -36.77 1.22
C PRO A 496 -1.78 -35.56 0.45
N ASN A 497 -3.10 -35.37 0.44
CA ASN A 497 -3.79 -34.28 -0.26
C ASN A 497 -4.48 -33.35 0.74
N ALA A 498 -4.56 -32.06 0.40
CA ALA A 498 -5.31 -31.12 1.22
C ALA A 498 -6.82 -31.40 1.08
N PRO A 499 -7.60 -31.39 2.17
CA PRO A 499 -9.06 -31.49 2.09
C PRO A 499 -9.67 -30.23 1.48
N ASP A 500 -10.93 -30.34 1.03
CA ASP A 500 -11.68 -29.21 0.50
C ASP A 500 -11.72 -28.03 1.48
N GLY A 501 -11.42 -26.83 0.96
CA GLY A 501 -11.31 -25.63 1.77
C GLY A 501 -10.00 -25.48 2.54
N TRP A 502 -8.96 -26.27 2.22
CA TRP A 502 -7.61 -26.14 2.77
C TRP A 502 -6.55 -26.14 1.65
N LEU A 503 -5.46 -25.40 1.84
CA LEU A 503 -4.29 -25.38 0.95
C LEU A 503 -3.09 -26.00 1.65
N LYS A 504 -2.19 -26.66 0.90
CA LYS A 504 -0.93 -27.18 1.46
C LYS A 504 -0.08 -26.01 1.99
N ALA A 505 0.39 -26.10 3.22
CA ALA A 505 1.32 -25.12 3.80
C ALA A 505 2.75 -25.47 3.37
N ASN A 506 3.04 -25.31 2.08
CA ASN A 506 4.28 -25.73 1.43
C ASN A 506 5.11 -24.57 0.86
N GLY A 507 4.79 -23.32 1.21
CA GLY A 507 5.49 -22.15 0.68
C GLY A 507 5.13 -21.79 -0.77
N ALA A 508 4.13 -22.43 -1.39
CA ALA A 508 3.72 -22.08 -2.74
C ALA A 508 3.14 -20.64 -2.80
N GLN A 509 3.26 -20.02 -3.96
CA GLN A 509 2.55 -18.78 -4.26
C GLN A 509 1.12 -19.09 -4.69
N VAL A 510 0.16 -18.31 -4.19
CA VAL A 510 -1.25 -18.41 -4.56
C VAL A 510 -1.87 -17.04 -4.82
N SER A 511 -2.97 -17.02 -5.57
CA SER A 511 -3.66 -15.79 -5.99
C SER A 511 -4.31 -15.05 -4.83
N GLN A 512 -4.03 -13.74 -4.71
CA GLN A 512 -4.68 -12.84 -3.75
C GLN A 512 -6.19 -12.76 -3.98
N THR A 513 -6.64 -12.77 -5.23
CA THR A 513 -8.07 -12.68 -5.59
C THR A 513 -8.83 -13.97 -5.32
N SER A 514 -8.21 -15.12 -5.62
CA SER A 514 -8.86 -16.43 -5.42
C SER A 514 -8.95 -16.81 -3.93
N TYR A 515 -8.02 -16.34 -3.12
CA TYR A 515 -7.91 -16.64 -1.69
C TYR A 515 -7.89 -15.37 -0.84
N SER A 516 -8.84 -14.46 -1.09
CA SER A 516 -8.88 -13.12 -0.49
C SER A 516 -8.99 -13.13 1.03
N ASN A 517 -9.78 -14.04 1.61
CA ASN A 517 -9.89 -14.19 3.07
C ASN A 517 -8.58 -14.63 3.71
N LEU A 518 -7.87 -15.57 3.07
CA LEU A 518 -6.56 -15.99 3.51
C LEU A 518 -5.51 -14.88 3.36
N PHE A 519 -5.53 -14.15 2.23
CA PHE A 519 -4.64 -13.01 2.03
C PHE A 519 -4.90 -11.91 3.06
N ALA A 520 -6.15 -11.61 3.39
CA ALA A 520 -6.50 -10.67 4.45
C ALA A 520 -5.98 -11.13 5.82
N ALA A 521 -5.94 -12.45 6.06
CA ALA A 521 -5.47 -13.01 7.32
C ALA A 521 -3.94 -13.03 7.45
N ILE A 522 -3.19 -13.36 6.39
CA ILE A 522 -1.73 -13.60 6.48
C ILE A 522 -0.85 -12.64 5.66
N GLY A 523 -1.41 -11.92 4.69
CA GLY A 523 -0.70 -10.97 3.83
C GLY A 523 0.56 -11.57 3.19
N GLN A 524 1.66 -10.82 3.22
CA GLN A 524 2.99 -11.24 2.75
C GLN A 524 3.89 -11.80 3.86
N THR A 525 3.32 -12.15 5.03
CA THR A 525 4.07 -12.52 6.24
C THR A 525 5.05 -13.68 5.98
N PHE A 526 4.65 -14.64 5.15
CA PHE A 526 5.42 -15.86 4.89
C PHE A 526 6.27 -15.79 3.61
N ALA A 527 6.47 -14.60 3.03
CA ALA A 527 7.42 -14.43 1.95
C ALA A 527 8.83 -14.83 2.44
N PRO A 528 9.51 -15.78 1.76
CA PRO A 528 10.83 -16.24 2.18
C PRO A 528 11.85 -15.11 2.06
N VAL A 529 12.98 -15.22 2.75
CA VAL A 529 14.10 -14.30 2.55
C VAL A 529 14.61 -14.43 1.11
N ASP A 530 14.87 -13.31 0.45
CA ASP A 530 15.51 -13.28 -0.87
C ASP A 530 16.88 -13.97 -0.77
N PRO A 531 17.13 -15.06 -1.52
CA PRO A 531 18.37 -15.85 -1.41
C PRO A 531 19.64 -15.04 -1.75
N THR A 532 19.49 -13.90 -2.45
CA THR A 532 20.59 -12.98 -2.75
C THR A 532 20.95 -12.06 -1.58
N THR A 533 20.14 -12.02 -0.52
CA THR A 533 20.34 -11.16 0.65
C THR A 533 21.12 -11.91 1.73
N LEU A 534 22.26 -11.34 2.14
CA LEU A 534 23.12 -11.89 3.19
C LEU A 534 22.73 -11.39 4.59
N ALA A 535 22.40 -10.10 4.70
CA ALA A 535 21.95 -9.45 5.91
C ALA A 535 21.04 -8.25 5.58
N MET A 536 20.08 -7.96 6.47
CA MET A 536 19.20 -6.81 6.38
C MET A 536 19.04 -6.15 7.76
N LEU A 537 19.69 -5.00 7.92
CA LEU A 537 19.75 -4.22 9.15
C LEU A 537 18.81 -3.02 8.99
N ARG A 538 17.56 -3.17 9.44
CA ARG A 538 16.53 -2.11 9.36
C ARG A 538 16.87 -0.92 10.22
N LEU A 539 17.32 -1.18 11.45
CA LEU A 539 17.79 -0.17 12.39
C LEU A 539 16.72 0.91 12.64
N ASP A 540 15.50 0.49 12.99
CA ASP A 540 14.35 1.36 13.22
C ASP A 540 13.62 1.04 14.53
N ALA A 541 12.53 1.74 14.84
CA ALA A 541 11.80 1.51 16.09
C ALA A 541 11.12 0.14 16.17
N ALA A 542 10.75 -0.47 15.04
CA ALA A 542 10.05 -1.76 15.00
C ALA A 542 11.04 -2.93 15.11
N ASP A 543 12.22 -2.77 14.51
CA ASP A 543 13.24 -3.80 14.42
C ASP A 543 14.42 -3.59 15.38
N ALA A 544 14.45 -2.46 16.09
CA ALA A 544 15.54 -2.05 16.96
C ALA A 544 16.90 -2.21 16.23
N MET A 545 17.89 -2.80 16.90
CA MET A 545 19.22 -3.06 16.33
C MET A 545 19.38 -4.52 15.89
N LEU A 546 18.44 -5.03 15.08
CA LEU A 546 18.39 -6.43 14.62
C LEU A 546 18.61 -6.58 13.10
N ASP A 547 19.25 -7.69 12.73
CA ASP A 547 19.24 -8.25 11.39
C ASP A 547 17.99 -9.10 11.14
N ARG A 548 17.25 -8.81 10.07
CA ARG A 548 16.01 -9.51 9.72
C ARG A 548 16.21 -10.85 9.02
N VAL A 549 17.41 -11.13 8.52
CA VAL A 549 17.73 -12.42 7.90
C VAL A 549 18.00 -13.47 8.97
N TRP A 550 18.87 -13.17 9.93
CA TRP A 550 19.33 -14.13 10.94
C TRP A 550 18.84 -13.85 12.36
N ASN A 551 18.09 -12.76 12.57
CA ASN A 551 17.63 -12.30 13.87
C ASN A 551 18.79 -12.06 14.87
N LYS A 552 19.93 -11.58 14.35
CA LYS A 552 21.15 -11.31 15.10
C LYS A 552 21.19 -9.83 15.48
N GLN A 553 21.52 -9.53 16.74
CA GLN A 553 21.68 -8.15 17.20
C GLN A 553 23.02 -7.57 16.75
N LEU A 554 23.02 -6.26 16.44
CA LEU A 554 24.25 -5.49 16.36
C LEU A 554 24.91 -5.40 17.75
N VAL A 555 26.23 -5.29 17.76
CA VAL A 555 27.00 -4.97 18.95
C VAL A 555 27.26 -3.46 18.95
N VAL A 556 26.85 -2.77 20.02
CA VAL A 556 27.03 -1.32 20.17
C VAL A 556 28.10 -1.01 21.21
N TYR A 557 28.84 0.06 20.94
CA TYR A 557 29.93 0.55 21.78
C TYR A 557 29.74 2.03 22.07
N GLY A 558 30.32 2.51 23.18
CA GLY A 558 30.50 3.94 23.46
C GLY A 558 29.21 4.79 23.43
N GLY A 559 28.05 4.20 23.76
CA GLY A 559 26.77 4.91 23.83
C GLY A 559 25.98 5.00 22.51
N ALA A 560 26.40 4.31 21.45
CA ALA A 560 25.56 4.16 20.25
C ALA A 560 24.26 3.42 20.59
N ASN A 561 23.13 3.93 20.09
CA ASN A 561 21.81 3.37 20.36
C ASN A 561 20.77 3.87 19.35
N MET A 562 19.54 3.38 19.44
CA MET A 562 18.40 3.93 18.73
C MET A 562 18.11 5.37 19.18
N SER A 563 17.80 6.24 18.22
CA SER A 563 17.47 7.65 18.47
C SER A 563 16.29 8.09 17.61
N THR A 564 15.47 8.96 18.18
CA THR A 564 14.34 9.62 17.49
C THR A 564 14.72 10.99 16.89
N GLU A 565 15.98 11.40 17.00
CA GLU A 565 16.44 12.72 16.53
C GLU A 565 16.46 12.82 15.00
N GLN A 566 16.77 11.72 14.32
CA GLN A 566 16.74 11.59 12.88
C GLN A 566 16.19 10.23 12.51
N ALA A 567 15.36 10.17 11.47
CA ALA A 567 14.90 8.93 10.85
C ALA A 567 14.64 9.19 9.37
N LYS A 568 15.05 8.27 8.49
CA LYS A 568 14.69 8.29 7.07
C LYS A 568 13.30 7.69 6.87
N PHE A 569 13.04 6.58 7.56
CA PHE A 569 11.77 5.88 7.58
C PHE A 569 11.30 5.73 9.03
N GLY A 570 10.00 5.94 9.29
CA GLY A 570 9.46 5.88 10.65
C GLY A 570 9.97 7.01 11.55
N ASN A 571 10.17 6.72 12.84
CA ASN A 571 10.47 7.71 13.87
C ASN A 571 11.77 7.48 14.65
N ALA A 572 12.56 6.45 14.32
CA ALA A 572 13.85 6.21 14.95
C ALA A 572 14.87 5.60 13.98
N SER A 573 16.16 5.88 14.20
CA SER A 573 17.28 5.26 13.49
C SER A 573 18.45 4.95 14.43
N LEU A 574 19.44 4.18 13.97
CA LEU A 574 20.67 3.98 14.73
C LEU A 574 21.46 5.30 14.78
N LYS A 575 21.75 5.77 15.98
CA LYS A 575 22.63 6.92 16.25
C LYS A 575 23.98 6.43 16.77
N THR A 576 25.03 6.79 16.03
CA THR A 576 26.42 6.76 16.52
C THR A 576 26.72 8.08 17.21
N VAL A 577 27.56 8.12 18.24
CA VAL A 577 27.70 9.29 19.13
C VAL A 577 29.14 9.81 19.24
N ALA A 578 29.27 11.10 19.52
CA ALA A 578 30.54 11.81 19.68
C ALA A 578 31.42 11.19 20.77
N GLY A 579 32.73 11.18 20.57
CA GLY A 579 33.66 10.52 21.49
C GLY A 579 33.75 9.00 21.30
N GLY A 580 33.16 8.46 20.23
CA GLY A 580 33.46 7.12 19.73
C GLY A 580 32.42 6.04 19.96
N GLY A 581 31.13 6.39 20.02
CA GLY A 581 30.08 5.37 20.03
C GLY A 581 29.74 4.89 18.63
N TYR A 582 29.94 3.59 18.36
CA TYR A 582 29.73 2.95 17.05
C TYR A 582 29.01 1.62 17.19
N ALA A 583 28.66 1.01 16.06
CA ALA A 583 28.05 -0.31 16.05
C ALA A 583 28.74 -1.25 15.06
N THR A 584 28.75 -2.54 15.36
CA THR A 584 29.27 -3.59 14.48
C THR A 584 28.25 -4.71 14.28
N PHE A 585 28.35 -5.37 13.14
CA PHE A 585 27.56 -6.53 12.77
C PHE A 585 28.43 -7.58 12.11
N GLY A 586 28.70 -8.68 12.82
CA GLY A 586 29.33 -9.85 12.21
C GLY A 586 28.32 -10.58 11.33
N LEU A 587 28.57 -10.68 10.03
CA LEU A 587 27.73 -11.44 9.11
C LEU A 587 27.72 -12.92 9.52
N THR A 588 26.56 -13.56 9.39
CA THR A 588 26.39 -14.96 9.80
C THR A 588 27.00 -15.94 8.80
N GLU A 589 26.92 -15.63 7.51
CA GLU A 589 27.60 -16.38 6.46
C GLU A 589 28.78 -15.56 5.93
N ALA A 590 29.76 -16.25 5.35
CA ALA A 590 30.94 -15.60 4.80
C ALA A 590 30.55 -14.61 3.69
N PHE A 591 31.15 -13.42 3.74
CA PHE A 591 30.99 -12.41 2.71
C PHE A 591 31.66 -12.89 1.42
N SER A 592 30.92 -12.85 0.30
CA SER A 592 31.50 -13.14 -1.00
C SER A 592 32.21 -11.91 -1.55
N ALA A 593 33.53 -11.99 -1.71
CA ALA A 593 34.29 -10.95 -2.39
C ALA A 593 34.13 -11.01 -3.92
N ASP A 594 33.45 -12.01 -4.47
CA ASP A 594 33.31 -12.21 -5.92
C ASP A 594 32.25 -11.33 -6.55
N ALA A 595 31.13 -11.12 -5.86
CA ALA A 595 30.12 -10.14 -6.23
C ALA A 595 29.30 -9.75 -5.00
N PHE A 596 29.00 -8.47 -4.85
CA PHE A 596 28.24 -7.97 -3.72
C PHE A 596 27.66 -6.57 -3.96
N THR A 597 26.76 -6.18 -3.06
CA THR A 597 26.29 -4.80 -2.90
C THR A 597 26.15 -4.48 -1.42
N LEU A 598 26.81 -3.45 -0.93
CA LEU A 598 26.54 -2.85 0.38
C LEU A 598 25.70 -1.62 0.15
N GLU A 599 24.49 -1.54 0.68
CA GLU A 599 23.63 -0.37 0.47
C GLU A 599 22.87 0.01 1.74
N GLY A 600 22.56 1.29 1.88
CA GLY A 600 21.73 1.77 2.99
C GLY A 600 21.69 3.29 3.07
N TRP A 601 21.02 3.78 4.11
CA TRP A 601 20.85 5.20 4.36
C TRP A 601 21.81 5.69 5.42
N HIS A 602 22.42 6.84 5.15
CA HIS A 602 23.34 7.52 6.05
C HIS A 602 23.03 9.01 6.13
N TYR A 603 22.99 9.54 7.35
CA TYR A 603 22.91 10.98 7.62
C TYR A 603 24.21 11.44 8.28
N PRO A 604 25.11 12.11 7.53
CA PRO A 604 26.27 12.77 8.10
C PRO A 604 25.90 14.13 8.70
N THR A 605 26.52 14.51 9.81
CA THR A 605 26.41 15.84 10.44
C THR A 605 27.54 16.78 10.06
N PHE A 606 28.69 16.24 9.63
CA PHE A 606 29.90 16.96 9.26
C PHE A 606 30.56 17.80 10.36
N LEU A 607 30.19 17.59 11.63
CA LEU A 607 30.68 18.39 12.77
C LEU A 607 32.00 17.86 13.38
N GLY A 608 32.50 16.72 12.93
CA GLY A 608 33.65 16.05 13.54
C GLY A 608 35.00 16.62 13.09
N ASN A 609 35.90 16.84 14.04
CA ASN A 609 37.15 17.59 13.84
C ASN A 609 38.44 16.73 13.91
N GLY A 610 38.33 15.40 14.00
CA GLY A 610 39.48 14.49 13.97
C GLY A 610 40.07 14.28 12.56
N GLY A 611 41.22 13.59 12.47
CA GLY A 611 41.81 13.13 11.20
C GLY A 611 42.15 11.65 11.27
N SER A 612 42.35 10.98 10.13
CA SER A 612 42.78 9.59 10.06
C SER A 612 43.85 9.44 8.98
N ASN A 613 45.03 8.91 9.34
CA ASN A 613 46.15 8.66 8.42
C ASN A 613 46.52 9.85 7.52
N GLY A 614 46.45 11.08 8.03
CA GLY A 614 46.74 12.30 7.28
C GLY A 614 45.58 12.83 6.41
N TYR A 615 44.42 12.15 6.39
CA TYR A 615 43.21 12.56 5.67
C TYR A 615 42.12 13.06 6.62
N SER A 616 41.36 14.05 6.15
CA SER A 616 40.22 14.63 6.87
C SER A 616 38.94 13.89 6.48
N ALA A 617 38.75 12.66 6.96
CA ALA A 617 37.66 11.76 6.54
C ALA A 617 36.57 11.58 7.61
N ALA A 618 35.30 11.56 7.20
CA ALA A 618 34.15 11.13 7.99
C ALA A 618 33.75 9.71 7.55
N TRP A 619 33.80 8.73 8.45
CA TRP A 619 33.58 7.33 8.10
C TRP A 619 32.09 7.01 8.02
N VAL A 620 31.71 6.28 6.97
CA VAL A 620 30.34 5.82 6.77
C VAL A 620 30.23 4.36 7.16
N ILE A 621 30.85 3.48 6.38
CA ILE A 621 30.90 2.04 6.66
C ILE A 621 32.27 1.46 6.36
N SER A 622 32.62 0.42 7.12
CA SER A 622 33.85 -0.35 6.95
C SER A 622 33.55 -1.84 7.06
N MET A 623 34.30 -2.68 6.35
CA MET A 623 34.34 -4.13 6.58
C MET A 623 35.76 -4.51 6.98
N ASN A 624 35.97 -5.00 8.21
CA ASN A 624 37.32 -5.18 8.77
C ASN A 624 37.45 -6.24 9.88
N ALA A 625 38.49 -7.09 9.74
CA ALA A 625 39.10 -7.96 10.76
C ALA A 625 40.02 -7.29 11.81
N SER A 626 39.47 -6.45 12.70
CA SER A 626 40.09 -5.88 13.92
C SER A 626 40.60 -4.43 13.90
N ASN A 627 40.32 -3.61 12.89
CA ASN A 627 40.62 -2.17 12.88
C ASN A 627 39.49 -1.35 12.22
N VAL A 628 39.57 -0.03 12.30
CA VAL A 628 38.56 0.88 11.77
C VAL A 628 38.71 1.09 10.25
N ALA A 629 39.94 1.08 9.73
CA ALA A 629 40.24 1.17 8.30
C ALA A 629 40.29 -0.25 7.69
N GLY A 630 39.14 -0.72 7.19
CA GLY A 630 38.88 -2.05 6.63
C GLY A 630 39.42 -2.31 5.25
N GLU A 631 39.28 -3.56 4.84
CA GLU A 631 39.54 -4.00 3.47
C GLU A 631 38.52 -3.43 2.48
N ILE A 632 37.31 -3.12 2.93
CA ILE A 632 36.42 -2.16 2.27
C ILE A 632 36.18 -1.02 3.24
N THR A 633 36.44 0.22 2.82
CA THR A 633 35.97 1.38 3.58
C THR A 633 35.45 2.50 2.70
N ILE A 634 34.30 3.05 3.09
CA ILE A 634 33.65 4.20 2.46
C ILE A 634 33.61 5.34 3.47
N ALA A 635 34.07 6.51 3.03
CA ALA A 635 34.12 7.72 3.82
C ALA A 635 33.75 8.94 2.98
N ILE A 636 33.65 10.08 3.64
CA ILE A 636 33.41 11.39 3.04
C ILE A 636 34.62 12.28 3.35
N ASP A 637 35.26 12.83 2.32
CA ASP A 637 36.28 13.85 2.52
C ASP A 637 35.64 15.14 3.04
N LYS A 638 36.13 15.65 4.17
CA LYS A 638 35.50 16.79 4.84
C LYS A 638 35.76 18.11 4.12
N ALA A 639 36.87 18.25 3.42
CA ALA A 639 37.23 19.49 2.74
C ALA A 639 36.47 19.66 1.43
N SER A 640 36.51 18.65 0.57
CA SER A 640 35.90 18.66 -0.76
C SER A 640 34.47 18.15 -0.80
N ARG A 641 33.99 17.50 0.28
CA ARG A 641 32.71 16.78 0.31
C ARG A 641 32.60 15.68 -0.74
N ALA A 642 33.74 15.16 -1.21
CA ALA A 642 33.80 14.03 -2.13
C ALA A 642 33.58 12.70 -1.38
N PRO A 643 33.03 11.68 -2.05
CA PRO A 643 33.16 10.31 -1.57
C PRO A 643 34.62 9.89 -1.61
N LEU A 644 35.01 9.04 -0.67
CA LEU A 644 36.36 8.56 -0.54
C LEU A 644 36.34 7.06 -0.24
N VAL A 645 37.14 6.30 -1.00
CA VAL A 645 37.13 4.82 -0.97
C VAL A 645 38.52 4.27 -0.64
N TRP A 646 38.56 3.31 0.27
CA TRP A 646 39.71 2.44 0.50
C TRP A 646 39.36 0.99 0.19
N LEU A 647 40.22 0.34 -0.59
CA LEU A 647 40.14 -1.08 -0.89
C LEU A 647 41.51 -1.71 -0.69
N SER A 648 41.57 -2.76 0.11
CA SER A 648 42.80 -3.52 0.32
C SER A 648 42.58 -5.03 0.18
N ASN A 649 43.65 -5.72 -0.20
CA ASN A 649 43.75 -7.16 -0.14
C ASN A 649 44.86 -7.50 0.85
N SER A 650 44.48 -8.04 2.01
CA SER A 650 45.42 -8.48 3.05
C SER A 650 46.41 -7.36 3.45
N GLY A 651 45.90 -6.13 3.63
CA GLY A 651 46.69 -4.96 4.02
C GLY A 651 47.34 -4.17 2.86
N ASN A 652 47.33 -4.70 1.63
CA ASN A 652 47.83 -3.98 0.45
C ASN A 652 46.70 -3.21 -0.24
N PHE A 653 46.76 -1.87 -0.21
CA PHE A 653 45.74 -1.03 -0.83
C PHE A 653 45.89 -0.98 -2.35
N PHE A 654 44.81 -1.30 -3.07
CA PHE A 654 44.67 -1.07 -4.51
C PHE A 654 43.70 0.08 -4.82
N ALA A 655 42.97 0.56 -3.81
CA ALA A 655 42.41 1.90 -3.75
C ALA A 655 42.80 2.52 -2.41
N ASN A 656 43.60 3.59 -2.41
CA ASN A 656 44.05 4.25 -1.19
C ASN A 656 43.56 5.70 -1.19
N ALA A 657 42.58 6.00 -0.34
CA ALA A 657 41.93 7.29 -0.25
C ALA A 657 41.47 7.82 -1.63
N ALA A 658 40.91 6.93 -2.44
CA ALA A 658 40.51 7.25 -3.81
C ALA A 658 39.29 8.18 -3.79
N LEU A 659 39.48 9.42 -4.23
CA LEU A 659 38.45 10.46 -4.27
C LEU A 659 37.53 10.30 -5.48
N GLY A 660 36.24 10.48 -5.27
CA GLY A 660 35.30 10.82 -6.34
C GLY A 660 35.15 12.34 -6.53
N PRO A 661 34.10 12.79 -7.25
CA PRO A 661 33.83 14.20 -7.47
C PRO A 661 33.57 14.96 -6.16
N ALA A 662 34.10 16.17 -6.06
CA ALA A 662 33.81 17.09 -4.97
C ALA A 662 32.32 17.48 -4.94
N GLY A 663 31.80 17.83 -3.76
CA GLY A 663 30.44 18.35 -3.59
C GLY A 663 29.32 17.32 -3.63
N VAL A 664 29.61 16.02 -3.80
CA VAL A 664 28.57 14.95 -3.77
C VAL A 664 27.81 14.95 -2.44
N PHE A 665 28.52 15.17 -1.33
CA PHE A 665 27.95 15.28 0.02
C PHE A 665 27.84 16.73 0.48
N ALA A 666 27.11 17.56 -0.26
CA ALA A 666 27.11 19.02 -0.09
C ALA A 666 26.56 19.53 1.27
N ALA A 667 25.58 18.83 1.85
CA ALA A 667 24.89 19.29 3.07
C ALA A 667 24.39 18.12 3.95
N PRO A 668 24.18 18.33 5.27
CA PRO A 668 23.59 17.33 6.15
C PRO A 668 22.18 16.96 5.68
N ARG A 669 22.01 15.72 5.22
CA ARG A 669 20.73 15.11 4.86
C ARG A 669 20.90 13.60 4.79
N TRP A 670 19.80 12.87 4.62
CA TRP A 670 19.87 11.47 4.26
C TRP A 670 20.41 11.30 2.84
N TYR A 671 21.44 10.47 2.70
CA TYR A 671 21.97 9.98 1.43
C TYR A 671 21.74 8.48 1.34
N HIS A 672 21.33 8.00 0.18
CA HIS A 672 21.39 6.58 -0.13
C HIS A 672 22.77 6.26 -0.69
N ILE A 673 23.51 5.38 -0.02
CA ILE A 673 24.85 5.00 -0.44
C ILE A 673 24.79 3.54 -0.86
N ALA A 674 25.31 3.21 -2.04
CA ALA A 674 25.43 1.83 -2.50
C ALA A 674 26.83 1.57 -3.09
N PHE A 675 27.47 0.51 -2.64
CA PHE A 675 28.79 0.08 -3.10
C PHE A 675 28.66 -1.33 -3.68
N SER A 676 28.85 -1.46 -4.99
CA SER A 676 28.61 -2.71 -5.72
C SER A 676 29.85 -3.19 -6.47
N TYR A 677 29.98 -4.51 -6.55
CA TYR A 677 31.07 -5.19 -7.23
C TYR A 677 30.54 -6.41 -7.99
N ASP A 678 30.90 -6.53 -9.27
CA ASP A 678 30.46 -7.60 -10.18
C ASP A 678 31.56 -8.64 -10.48
N GLY A 679 32.68 -8.59 -9.77
CA GLY A 679 33.84 -9.44 -10.05
C GLY A 679 34.85 -8.81 -11.01
N ALA A 680 34.57 -7.63 -11.56
CA ALA A 680 35.50 -6.92 -12.45
C ALA A 680 35.62 -5.42 -12.12
N THR A 681 34.58 -4.78 -11.59
CA THR A 681 34.54 -3.34 -11.36
C THR A 681 33.85 -2.99 -10.05
N TYR A 682 34.56 -2.27 -9.19
CA TYR A 682 34.01 -1.65 -7.99
C TYR A 682 33.31 -0.34 -8.36
N ARG A 683 32.12 -0.10 -7.79
CA ARG A 683 31.30 1.07 -8.09
C ARG A 683 30.69 1.63 -6.80
N LEU A 684 30.83 2.92 -6.58
CA LEU A 684 30.16 3.65 -5.53
C LEU A 684 29.09 4.56 -6.14
N PHE A 685 27.89 4.44 -5.60
CA PHE A 685 26.73 5.24 -5.95
C PHE A 685 26.28 6.05 -4.74
N VAL A 686 25.90 7.30 -4.99
CA VAL A 686 25.26 8.17 -4.00
C VAL A 686 23.99 8.71 -4.62
N ASP A 687 22.86 8.52 -3.93
CA ASP A 687 21.51 8.81 -4.42
C ASP A 687 21.27 8.27 -5.83
N GLY A 688 21.70 7.02 -6.06
CA GLY A 688 21.48 6.31 -7.31
C GLY A 688 22.38 6.73 -8.48
N ALA A 689 23.18 7.80 -8.34
CA ALA A 689 24.15 8.23 -9.34
C ALA A 689 25.52 7.58 -9.09
N LEU A 690 26.18 7.11 -10.14
CA LEU A 690 27.55 6.60 -10.10
C LEU A 690 28.51 7.78 -9.82
N VAL A 691 29.19 7.75 -8.67
CA VAL A 691 30.10 8.82 -8.25
C VAL A 691 31.55 8.38 -8.19
N TRP A 692 31.84 7.07 -8.19
CA TRP A 692 33.20 6.57 -8.28
C TRP A 692 33.21 5.15 -8.83
N SER A 693 34.24 4.78 -9.58
CA SER A 693 34.41 3.42 -10.09
C SER A 693 35.88 3.07 -10.29
N GLN A 694 36.21 1.79 -10.12
CA GLN A 694 37.53 1.25 -10.42
C GLN A 694 37.42 -0.14 -11.03
N ALA A 695 37.91 -0.30 -12.26
CA ALA A 695 38.10 -1.60 -12.87
C ALA A 695 39.28 -2.30 -12.18
N SER A 696 39.02 -3.45 -11.56
CA SER A 696 40.02 -4.26 -10.88
C SER A 696 39.50 -5.68 -10.72
N ALA A 697 40.31 -6.66 -11.12
CA ALA A 697 40.06 -8.06 -10.81
C ALA A 697 40.59 -8.45 -9.40
N MET A 698 41.36 -7.58 -8.73
CA MET A 698 41.82 -7.85 -7.37
C MET A 698 40.63 -7.82 -6.41
N ARG A 699 40.46 -8.90 -5.65
CA ARG A 699 39.41 -9.06 -4.65
C ARG A 699 39.85 -8.45 -3.32
N VAL A 700 38.93 -7.88 -2.57
CA VAL A 700 39.16 -7.58 -1.15
C VAL A 700 39.20 -8.89 -0.36
N THR A 701 40.03 -8.95 0.68
CA THR A 701 40.02 -10.06 1.64
C THR A 701 39.18 -9.61 2.82
N ILE A 702 38.14 -10.35 3.24
CA ILE A 702 37.33 -9.97 4.41
C ILE A 702 37.45 -11.07 5.47
N PRO A 703 38.46 -11.01 6.36
CA PRO A 703 38.81 -12.15 7.19
C PRO A 703 37.80 -12.47 8.30
N ASP A 704 37.05 -11.49 8.79
CA ASP A 704 36.18 -11.62 9.98
C ASP A 704 34.68 -11.39 9.70
N ASN A 705 34.33 -11.03 8.47
CA ASN A 705 32.97 -10.72 8.04
C ASN A 705 32.23 -9.65 8.87
N THR A 706 32.94 -8.71 9.49
CA THR A 706 32.32 -7.66 10.32
C THR A 706 32.04 -6.41 9.52
N LEU A 707 30.77 -5.99 9.47
CA LEU A 707 30.36 -4.65 9.03
C LEU A 707 30.41 -3.69 10.22
N VAL A 708 31.01 -2.51 10.03
CA VAL A 708 31.16 -1.48 11.05
C VAL A 708 30.47 -0.20 10.58
N PHE A 709 29.64 0.37 11.44
CA PHE A 709 28.99 1.66 11.25
C PHE A 709 29.82 2.76 11.88
N GLY A 710 30.36 3.66 11.04
CA GLY A 710 31.32 4.68 11.45
C GLY A 710 30.70 5.88 12.17
N VAL A 711 31.57 6.80 12.59
CA VAL A 711 31.21 8.12 13.12
C VAL A 711 31.77 9.20 12.20
N ASP A 712 31.16 10.37 12.23
CA ASP A 712 31.65 11.51 11.48
C ASP A 712 32.94 12.06 12.11
N GLY A 713 33.93 12.39 11.27
CA GLY A 713 35.13 13.13 11.66
C GLY A 713 36.40 12.33 11.96
N CYS A 714 36.33 11.07 12.43
CA CYS A 714 37.50 10.19 12.60
C CYS A 714 37.09 8.76 12.97
N ALA A 715 38.06 7.86 13.13
CA ALA A 715 37.80 6.48 13.51
C ALA A 715 37.00 6.36 14.83
N PRO A 716 36.10 5.36 14.99
CA PRO A 716 35.40 5.16 16.25
C PRO A 716 36.35 5.08 17.44
N GLY A 717 36.02 5.78 18.52
CA GLY A 717 36.82 5.88 19.74
C GLY A 717 37.79 7.07 19.79
N ILE A 718 38.03 7.78 18.67
CA ILE A 718 38.98 8.91 18.64
C ILE A 718 38.30 10.22 19.06
N VAL A 719 39.01 11.02 19.86
CA VAL A 719 38.62 12.38 20.28
C VAL A 719 38.40 13.27 19.04
N GLY A 720 37.26 13.95 18.99
CA GLY A 720 36.86 14.78 17.84
C GLY A 720 35.93 14.10 16.83
N SER A 721 35.55 12.84 17.07
CA SER A 721 34.41 12.20 16.38
C SER A 721 33.08 12.84 16.78
N THR A 722 32.09 12.80 15.90
CA THR A 722 30.73 13.31 16.14
C THR A 722 29.65 12.32 15.72
N THR A 723 28.41 12.73 15.89
CA THR A 723 27.21 11.93 15.62
C THR A 723 26.98 11.70 14.13
N ALA A 724 26.52 10.50 13.77
CA ALA A 724 25.93 10.18 12.48
C ALA A 724 24.78 9.17 12.64
N TYR A 725 23.88 9.11 11.67
CA TYR A 725 22.70 8.24 11.72
C TYR A 725 22.66 7.24 10.56
N TYR A 726 22.16 6.04 10.82
CA TYR A 726 22.12 4.94 9.88
C TYR A 726 20.77 4.24 9.89
N GLN A 727 20.29 3.85 8.71
CA GLN A 727 19.05 3.10 8.58
C GLN A 727 19.07 2.20 7.34
N ASP A 728 18.36 1.07 7.39
CA ASP A 728 18.05 0.24 6.23
C ASP A 728 19.28 -0.27 5.45
N TRP A 729 20.28 -0.78 6.16
CA TRP A 729 21.50 -1.31 5.56
C TRP A 729 21.36 -2.78 5.14
N LYS A 730 21.59 -3.06 3.86
CA LYS A 730 21.48 -4.38 3.22
C LYS A 730 22.83 -4.84 2.69
N VAL A 731 23.13 -6.12 2.91
CA VAL A 731 24.33 -6.78 2.36
C VAL A 731 23.93 -7.80 1.30
N SER A 732 24.37 -7.52 0.08
CA SER A 732 24.27 -8.24 -1.20
C SER A 732 25.18 -9.44 -1.38
N LYS A 733 24.70 -10.64 -1.73
CA LYS A 733 25.55 -11.70 -2.33
C LYS A 733 25.77 -11.50 -3.84
N VAL A 734 25.19 -10.45 -4.41
CA VAL A 734 25.18 -10.17 -5.85
C VAL A 734 25.44 -8.70 -6.08
N CYS A 735 25.99 -8.37 -7.25
CA CYS A 735 26.01 -7.01 -7.75
C CYS A 735 24.60 -6.60 -8.18
N ARG A 736 23.98 -5.65 -7.47
CA ARG A 736 22.68 -5.10 -7.87
C ARG A 736 22.79 -3.99 -8.90
N TYR A 737 23.90 -3.24 -8.88
CA TYR A 737 24.01 -1.99 -9.64
C TYR A 737 25.29 -1.97 -10.49
N ALA A 738 25.11 -2.09 -11.80
CA ALA A 738 26.17 -1.91 -12.80
C ALA A 738 26.21 -0.48 -13.38
N GLY A 739 25.19 0.33 -13.10
CA GLY A 739 25.01 1.71 -13.56
C GLY A 739 24.01 2.46 -12.68
N ASN A 740 23.67 3.69 -13.07
CA ASN A 740 22.75 4.54 -12.28
C ASN A 740 21.39 3.84 -12.05
N PHE A 741 20.79 4.08 -10.89
CA PHE A 741 19.52 3.47 -10.48
C PHE A 741 18.61 4.47 -9.77
N ALA A 742 17.33 4.14 -9.70
CA ALA A 742 16.35 4.96 -8.98
C ALA A 742 16.55 4.80 -7.46
N VAL A 743 16.62 5.92 -6.75
CA VAL A 743 16.75 5.91 -5.28
C VAL A 743 15.54 5.22 -4.66
N PRO A 744 15.74 4.27 -3.71
CA PRO A 744 14.63 3.66 -3.00
C PRO A 744 13.73 4.70 -2.32
N THR A 745 12.42 4.63 -2.54
CA THR A 745 11.44 5.53 -1.90
C THR A 745 10.75 4.89 -0.69
N ALA A 746 11.01 3.62 -0.46
CA ALA A 746 10.45 2.82 0.61
C ALA A 746 11.57 2.03 1.30
N PRO A 747 11.31 1.49 2.51
CA PRO A 747 12.29 0.68 3.20
C PRO A 747 12.76 -0.50 2.34
N ALA A 748 14.08 -0.76 2.27
CA ALA A 748 14.66 -1.77 1.38
C ALA A 748 14.12 -3.19 1.66
N GLY A 749 13.56 -3.88 0.67
CA GLY A 749 13.03 -5.24 0.86
C GLY A 749 14.13 -6.28 1.08
N TYR A 750 13.87 -7.28 1.92
CA TYR A 750 14.75 -8.44 2.14
C TYR A 750 14.06 -9.79 1.89
N GLN A 751 12.75 -9.78 1.71
CA GLN A 751 11.96 -10.94 1.34
C GLN A 751 11.87 -11.04 -0.18
N GLN A 752 11.74 -12.26 -0.69
CA GLN A 752 11.45 -12.51 -2.09
C GLN A 752 10.12 -11.87 -2.46
N ALA A 753 10.11 -11.08 -3.53
CA ALA A 753 8.88 -10.56 -4.08
C ALA A 753 8.02 -11.70 -4.62
N ALA A 754 6.73 -11.72 -4.27
CA ALA A 754 5.76 -12.58 -4.92
C ALA A 754 5.49 -12.08 -6.34
N ASP A 755 5.06 -12.99 -7.22
CA ASP A 755 4.59 -12.63 -8.54
C ASP A 755 3.41 -11.64 -8.43
N PRO A 756 3.23 -10.73 -9.40
CA PRO A 756 2.15 -9.76 -9.35
C PRO A 756 0.78 -10.42 -9.12
N GLY A 757 0.08 -10.01 -8.06
CA GLY A 757 -1.23 -10.55 -7.68
C GLY A 757 -1.20 -11.83 -6.84
N ASN A 758 -0.01 -12.30 -6.42
CA ASN A 758 0.16 -13.49 -5.59
C ASN A 758 0.74 -13.18 -4.19
N PHE A 759 0.70 -14.17 -3.31
CA PHE A 759 1.35 -14.16 -2.00
C PHE A 759 1.81 -15.57 -1.61
N PHE A 760 2.78 -15.66 -0.70
CA PHE A 760 3.35 -16.93 -0.26
C PHE A 760 2.53 -17.55 0.88
N LEU A 761 2.23 -18.84 0.76
CA LEU A 761 1.70 -19.65 1.86
C LEU A 761 2.80 -19.90 2.92
N PRO A 762 2.44 -20.25 4.18
CA PRO A 762 3.42 -20.77 5.13
C PRO A 762 4.12 -22.00 4.55
N ASN A 763 5.42 -22.16 4.81
CA ASN A 763 6.12 -23.41 4.54
C ASN A 763 6.37 -24.14 5.85
N LEU A 764 5.59 -25.19 6.10
CA LEU A 764 5.64 -25.99 7.32
C LEU A 764 6.10 -27.44 7.04
N CYS A 765 6.61 -27.69 5.83
CA CYS A 765 7.09 -29.01 5.43
C CYS A 765 8.34 -29.40 6.24
N GLY A 766 8.21 -30.39 7.12
CA GLY A 766 9.33 -30.89 7.93
C GLY A 766 9.67 -30.02 9.15
N GLU A 767 8.85 -29.02 9.45
CA GLU A 767 9.09 -28.06 10.53
C GLU A 767 8.33 -28.43 11.82
N PHE A 768 8.95 -28.16 12.97
CA PHE A 768 8.27 -28.23 14.27
C PHE A 768 7.70 -26.86 14.63
N ILE A 769 6.37 -26.75 14.71
CA ILE A 769 5.73 -25.52 15.16
C ILE A 769 6.05 -25.28 16.64
N ARG A 770 6.51 -24.05 16.95
CA ARG A 770 6.69 -23.56 18.32
C ARG A 770 5.69 -22.43 18.57
N GLY A 771 5.15 -22.36 19.79
CA GLY A 771 4.17 -21.34 20.16
C GLY A 771 4.76 -19.92 20.13
N TRP A 772 4.00 -18.97 19.58
CA TRP A 772 4.28 -17.54 19.70
C TRP A 772 3.93 -17.04 21.11
N SER A 773 4.70 -16.09 21.65
CA SER A 773 4.42 -15.51 22.96
C SER A 773 4.08 -14.04 22.82
N ASP A 774 2.87 -13.67 23.25
CA ASP A 774 2.34 -12.31 23.19
C ASP A 774 2.50 -11.54 24.53
N SER A 775 3.06 -12.18 25.56
CA SER A 775 3.10 -11.59 26.92
C SER A 775 4.37 -11.86 27.73
N ARG A 776 5.22 -12.80 27.32
CA ARG A 776 6.48 -13.09 28.03
C ARG A 776 7.62 -12.25 27.45
N LYS A 777 7.93 -11.16 28.15
CA LYS A 777 8.90 -10.14 27.74
C LYS A 777 10.36 -10.62 27.68
N ASP A 778 10.70 -11.69 28.40
CA ASP A 778 11.99 -12.39 28.32
C ASP A 778 12.19 -13.13 26.97
N VAL A 779 11.14 -13.24 26.16
CA VAL A 779 11.11 -13.88 24.85
C VAL A 779 10.98 -12.85 23.70
N GLU A 780 11.06 -11.54 24.00
CA GLU A 780 10.79 -10.37 23.14
C GLU A 780 11.59 -10.26 21.82
N LYS A 781 12.45 -11.24 21.50
CA LYS A 781 13.20 -11.26 20.24
C LYS A 781 12.57 -12.17 19.18
N ARG A 782 11.33 -12.63 19.35
CA ARG A 782 10.66 -13.54 18.41
C ARG A 782 9.65 -12.79 17.53
N ILE A 783 9.88 -12.84 16.23
CA ILE A 783 9.01 -12.24 15.22
C ILE A 783 7.93 -13.26 14.83
N PHE A 784 6.68 -12.84 14.80
CA PHE A 784 5.58 -13.69 14.35
C PHE A 784 5.81 -14.15 12.90
N GLY A 785 5.60 -15.43 12.61
CA GLY A 785 5.77 -16.01 11.27
C GLY A 785 7.22 -16.22 10.83
N SER A 786 8.24 -15.88 11.63
CA SER A 786 9.64 -16.06 11.25
C SER A 786 10.13 -17.49 11.46
N TRP A 787 11.02 -17.97 10.59
CA TRP A 787 11.77 -19.21 10.80
C TRP A 787 12.73 -19.12 12.00
N GLN A 788 12.99 -20.23 12.69
CA GLN A 788 13.89 -20.28 13.85
C GLN A 788 14.82 -21.49 13.79
N LYS A 789 16.08 -21.29 14.20
CA LYS A 789 17.09 -22.35 14.28
C LYS A 789 16.71 -23.42 15.31
N GLY A 790 17.07 -24.68 15.04
CA GLY A 790 17.00 -25.77 16.00
C GLY A 790 17.95 -25.57 17.20
N THR A 791 17.70 -26.30 18.29
CA THR A 791 18.54 -26.23 19.50
C THR A 791 19.94 -26.82 19.22
N LEU A 792 21.00 -26.11 19.60
CA LEU A 792 22.41 -26.51 19.46
C LEU A 792 22.95 -27.06 20.80
N SER A 793 23.75 -28.13 20.77
CA SER A 793 24.48 -28.67 21.95
C SER A 793 25.95 -28.19 21.97
N LEU A 794 26.57 -28.08 23.16
CA LEU A 794 27.87 -27.43 23.42
C LEU A 794 28.91 -28.36 24.07
N SER A 795 30.19 -27.99 23.95
CA SER A 795 31.36 -28.56 24.65
C SER A 795 32.19 -27.49 25.38
N ASP A 796 32.81 -27.85 26.52
CA ASP A 796 33.38 -26.97 27.57
C ASP A 796 34.65 -26.18 27.14
N PRO A 797 34.73 -24.85 27.33
CA PRO A 797 35.88 -24.04 26.92
C PRO A 797 37.03 -23.89 27.96
N ASN A 798 36.99 -24.48 29.17
CA ASN A 798 37.90 -24.08 30.26
C ASN A 798 38.79 -25.17 30.89
N LEU A 799 39.01 -26.30 30.22
CA LEU A 799 39.99 -27.32 30.62
C LEU A 799 41.12 -27.40 29.60
N ASP A 800 42.31 -27.83 30.02
CA ASP A 800 43.47 -28.11 29.14
C ASP A 800 43.16 -29.17 28.04
N TYR A 801 41.95 -29.73 28.04
CA TYR A 801 41.33 -30.49 26.95
C TYR A 801 39.83 -30.17 26.82
N VAL A 802 39.41 -29.77 25.62
CA VAL A 802 38.00 -29.66 25.22
C VAL A 802 37.59 -30.95 24.50
N ALA A 803 36.86 -31.82 25.21
CA ALA A 803 36.16 -32.96 24.64
C ALA A 803 34.79 -32.51 24.12
N VAL A 804 34.37 -33.02 22.95
CA VAL A 804 32.95 -33.01 22.58
C VAL A 804 32.23 -33.93 23.56
N THR A 805 31.58 -33.39 24.58
CA THR A 805 30.76 -34.19 25.50
C THR A 805 29.30 -33.96 25.19
N THR A 806 28.61 -35.03 24.81
CA THR A 806 27.16 -35.11 24.98
C THR A 806 26.86 -35.31 26.47
N PRO A 807 25.69 -34.94 26.98
CA PRO A 807 25.26 -35.38 28.30
C PRO A 807 25.38 -36.92 28.39
N VAL A 808 25.83 -37.45 29.52
CA VAL A 808 25.97 -38.91 29.74
C VAL A 808 25.05 -39.29 30.88
N HIS A 809 24.23 -40.33 30.67
CA HIS A 809 23.31 -40.84 31.68
C HIS A 809 24.10 -41.55 32.81
N VAL A 810 23.67 -41.38 34.07
CA VAL A 810 24.43 -41.79 35.28
C VAL A 810 24.73 -43.29 35.38
N THR A 811 24.05 -44.14 34.60
CA THR A 811 24.24 -45.60 34.58
C THR A 811 25.22 -46.09 33.50
N ASN A 812 25.76 -45.20 32.65
CA ASN A 812 26.69 -45.53 31.54
C ASN A 812 26.17 -46.58 30.53
N THR A 813 24.85 -46.82 30.47
CA THR A 813 24.20 -47.70 29.50
C THR A 813 23.64 -46.89 28.32
N VAL A 814 23.94 -47.33 27.10
CA VAL A 814 23.54 -46.64 25.84
C VAL A 814 22.02 -46.59 25.68
N GLN A 815 21.31 -47.60 26.18
CA GLN A 815 19.85 -47.70 26.07
C GLN A 815 19.11 -46.67 26.94
N ASP A 816 19.62 -46.42 28.15
CA ASP A 816 19.05 -45.45 29.08
C ASP A 816 19.39 -44.02 28.62
N ALA A 817 20.58 -43.80 28.06
CA ALA A 817 20.98 -42.51 27.49
C ALA A 817 20.09 -41.98 26.34
N TYR A 818 19.54 -42.86 25.47
CA TYR A 818 18.57 -42.42 24.45
C TYR A 818 17.23 -42.00 25.03
N GLN A 819 16.81 -42.67 26.11
CA GLN A 819 15.51 -42.44 26.74
C GLN A 819 15.53 -41.19 27.62
N ASP A 820 16.61 -40.98 28.39
CA ASP A 820 16.68 -39.92 29.40
C ASP A 820 17.20 -38.57 28.86
N LEU A 821 17.91 -38.57 27.72
CA LEU A 821 18.46 -37.35 27.08
C LEU A 821 17.68 -36.90 25.85
N GLY A 822 16.58 -37.58 25.50
CA GLY A 822 15.71 -37.21 24.38
C GLY A 822 16.37 -37.32 23.01
N ALA A 823 17.30 -38.28 22.83
CA ALA A 823 18.06 -38.46 21.61
C ALA A 823 17.63 -39.71 20.85
N ASP A 824 17.47 -39.61 19.53
CA ASP A 824 17.10 -40.76 18.69
C ASP A 824 18.28 -41.66 18.34
N ILE A 825 18.04 -42.98 18.34
CA ILE A 825 19.02 -44.02 17.97
C ILE A 825 19.45 -43.79 16.52
N ALA A 826 20.69 -43.42 16.29
CA ALA A 826 21.21 -43.37 14.92
C ALA A 826 21.56 -44.79 14.43
N ASN A 827 21.06 -45.17 13.26
CA ASN A 827 21.44 -46.42 12.61
C ASN A 827 22.62 -46.15 11.66
N LYS A 828 23.80 -46.73 11.95
CA LYS A 828 25.02 -46.57 11.16
C LYS A 828 24.86 -46.93 9.68
N SER A 829 23.97 -47.88 9.34
CA SER A 829 23.69 -48.23 7.94
C SER A 829 23.09 -47.08 7.12
N TRP A 830 22.56 -46.04 7.77
CA TRP A 830 22.04 -44.83 7.13
C TRP A 830 23.11 -43.76 6.86
N TYR A 831 24.35 -43.96 7.32
CA TYR A 831 25.44 -42.98 7.21
C TYR A 831 26.72 -43.66 6.66
N GLN A 832 27.16 -43.31 5.44
CA GLN A 832 28.45 -43.75 4.89
C GLN A 832 29.57 -42.82 5.37
N MET A 833 30.13 -43.08 6.55
CA MET A 833 31.28 -42.33 7.07
C MET A 833 32.41 -43.30 7.41
N GLY A 834 33.51 -43.24 6.65
CA GLY A 834 34.63 -44.17 6.78
C GLY A 834 35.68 -43.78 7.83
N ARG A 835 35.88 -42.50 8.18
CA ARG A 835 36.88 -42.09 9.18
C ARG A 835 36.43 -40.89 9.99
N GLY A 836 36.68 -40.92 11.30
CA GLY A 836 36.48 -39.82 12.23
C GLY A 836 37.79 -39.58 12.97
N SER A 837 38.29 -38.35 12.91
CA SER A 837 39.49 -37.94 13.65
C SER A 837 39.09 -37.36 14.99
N LEU A 838 39.72 -37.83 16.06
CA LEU A 838 39.73 -37.16 17.36
C LEU A 838 41.17 -36.73 17.64
N PRO A 839 41.43 -35.45 17.90
CA PRO A 839 42.75 -35.03 18.36
C PRO A 839 42.84 -35.27 19.86
N MET A 840 43.63 -36.28 20.26
CA MET A 840 44.22 -36.38 21.60
C MET A 840 45.74 -36.45 21.42
N GLU A 841 46.53 -36.07 22.44
CA GLU A 841 47.99 -36.13 22.38
C GLU A 841 48.47 -37.55 22.00
N GLY A 842 49.15 -37.64 20.85
CA GLY A 842 49.45 -38.89 20.17
C GLY A 842 48.32 -39.30 19.23
N ASN A 843 48.35 -38.78 18.00
CA ASN A 843 47.43 -39.06 16.88
C ASN A 843 46.78 -40.46 16.93
N PHE A 844 45.60 -40.58 17.54
CA PHE A 844 44.71 -41.72 17.28
C PHE A 844 43.89 -41.39 16.03
N SER A 845 44.50 -41.65 14.87
CA SER A 845 43.74 -41.80 13.63
C SER A 845 43.18 -43.22 13.61
N GLY A 846 42.01 -43.39 14.20
CA GLY A 846 41.26 -44.65 14.13
C GLY A 846 40.30 -44.64 12.94
N ASP A 847 40.23 -45.76 12.23
CA ASP A 847 39.04 -46.05 11.43
C ASP A 847 37.83 -46.05 12.38
N LEU A 848 36.73 -45.37 12.04
CA LEU A 848 35.48 -45.43 12.84
C LEU A 848 34.95 -46.88 12.91
N ASP A 849 35.44 -47.74 12.02
CA ASP A 849 35.21 -49.17 11.95
C ASP A 849 36.20 -50.01 12.78
N ALA A 850 37.41 -49.52 13.08
CA ALA A 850 38.50 -50.34 13.64
C ALA A 850 38.67 -50.25 15.16
N ASN A 851 38.15 -49.19 15.80
CA ASN A 851 38.47 -48.89 17.21
C ASN A 851 37.33 -49.08 18.20
N ASN A 852 36.26 -49.82 17.89
CA ASN A 852 35.14 -50.02 18.82
C ASN A 852 34.74 -48.69 19.51
N PHE A 853 34.48 -47.66 18.72
CA PHE A 853 33.99 -46.39 19.26
C PHE A 853 32.56 -46.61 19.79
N ASN A 854 32.48 -47.07 21.05
CA ASN A 854 31.27 -47.49 21.75
C ASN A 854 30.45 -46.31 22.31
N PHE A 855 30.78 -45.07 21.94
CA PHE A 855 30.08 -43.87 22.38
C PHE A 855 28.84 -43.65 21.50
N GLY A 856 27.66 -43.82 22.09
CA GLY A 856 26.36 -43.88 21.42
C GLY A 856 26.02 -42.68 20.54
N TYR A 857 25.23 -42.94 19.50
CA TYR A 857 24.80 -41.96 18.51
C TYR A 857 23.38 -41.49 18.81
N GLY A 858 23.21 -40.23 19.22
CA GLY A 858 21.91 -39.62 19.49
C GLY A 858 21.61 -38.42 18.58
N SER A 859 20.44 -38.38 17.95
CA SER A 859 19.97 -37.21 17.17
C SER A 859 18.96 -36.37 17.97
N SER A 860 19.12 -35.04 18.01
CA SER A 860 18.20 -34.11 18.70
C SER A 860 17.09 -33.61 17.78
N ARG A 861 16.10 -34.47 17.52
CA ARG A 861 14.74 -34.08 17.10
C ARG A 861 13.74 -34.97 17.86
N PRO A 862 12.54 -34.47 18.22
CA PRO A 862 11.48 -35.38 18.68
C PRO A 862 11.20 -36.42 17.58
N ARG A 863 11.06 -37.70 17.92
CA ARG A 863 10.45 -38.68 16.99
C ARG A 863 9.11 -38.13 16.55
N ASN A 864 8.94 -37.89 15.26
CA ASN A 864 7.71 -37.31 14.73
C ASN A 864 7.15 -38.13 13.57
N VAL A 865 5.84 -38.03 13.39
CA VAL A 865 5.13 -38.52 12.21
C VAL A 865 4.92 -37.35 11.28
N ALA A 866 5.35 -37.47 10.02
CA ALA A 866 5.15 -36.43 9.01
C ALA A 866 3.69 -36.39 8.56
N LEU A 867 2.92 -35.47 9.13
CA LEU A 867 1.56 -35.15 8.70
C LEU A 867 1.58 -33.99 7.69
N LEU A 868 0.61 -33.96 6.77
CA LEU A 868 0.48 -32.85 5.82
C LEU A 868 -0.03 -31.61 6.56
N ALA A 869 0.81 -30.59 6.66
CA ALA A 869 0.39 -29.28 7.13
C ALA A 869 -0.41 -28.56 6.04
N CYS A 870 -1.60 -28.08 6.38
CA CYS A 870 -2.43 -27.26 5.51
C CYS A 870 -2.88 -25.98 6.23
N VAL A 871 -3.21 -24.95 5.46
CA VAL A 871 -3.77 -23.68 5.90
C VAL A 871 -5.18 -23.51 5.35
N LYS A 872 -6.10 -23.06 6.21
CA LYS A 872 -7.51 -22.80 5.87
C LYS A 872 -7.64 -21.54 5.02
N TYR A 873 -8.45 -21.55 3.96
CA TYR A 873 -8.76 -20.38 3.14
C TYR A 873 -10.24 -20.01 3.09
#